data_AF-A0A4Y6PPX6-F1
#
_entry.id   AF-A0A4Y6PPX6-F1
#
_cell.length_a   1.000
_cell.length_b   1.000
_cell.length_c   1.000
_cell.angle_alpha   90.00
_cell.angle_beta   90.00
_cell.angle_gamma   90.00
#
_symmetry.space_group_name_H-M   'P 1'
#
loop_
_entity.id
_entity.type
_entity.pdbx_description
1 polymer ?
#
loop_
_entity_poly.entity_id
_entity_poly.type
_entity_poly.pdbx_seq_one_letter_code
_entity_poly.pdbx_strand_id
1 'polypeptide(L)'
;MGVGFNGGDRFLAPRHKAGNIRVTNTSQHCHLGPSAMKPTLSLRPRLLLGSVAIATVAMLTMGATCGSDSNENFPLIDAGGDVKSDIGDTSPSTRVAVPIALDDYLEDNESTDTVKVYQVESNDELADGPVTEARVGDWVLENGRVKLFVEGTDRAMSPCPWGGNIVDAQYKRDDGTWTDDVTGEICLMVNVGQTFAPEEFEVLRDGSDGGPAVLAVSGRLELLDFLNISAMANDYAPGILDRVALDPDKIVPAKLTRYLILHPGDTGVRVVTALRNDGEETAHMAVGHLMRGGAHGNYFNPLNSLGGWGYRSLGADNLNGDTLPFVAYAGPEGGYAYLPKPDPNLRPSAEALPRGGVQVSISGVTVSLLGRDSVLQTLLASESRIKTLEGLYHLEPQEIGIVEHWEFFGDDKLNSMVDPIYDRLQIERGTIAGRVTDSTGQPVAGALVTAIDAEDRGMNQTRTNADGEYEMTVPTGAYTVRARLDGRVSREAPSLSIAHTQRGDADLVLKDPARIEVNVRTPADEPTPARVMVTCVDTCPDMPTSQERDVSLDSLPSNVSRIVSVGVDGQASIELPAGEYRVAVTRGMEWSIWPHNAADDGGYLVDLAEGESIALDAEIARVVDTSGAISADFHVHGVTSPDSIVRKHNRVKNFMGEGVDVLISTDHDFISDYGPEIARQGAGHEITSVVGAEITTPHLGHFNAFPLVRDPAHRRGGALDWARGTDYDMTPAEVFKWVDEQDGNPDNAQVKQINHPGSTIPPLKADVLRGITLADPETKRLDPSLTGSGGQDTGLWSDDFSAIEMMNGHSMGRVWTVMRWWLSMVSRGFSPTATAVTDTHKLYSDLGGSPRTFVFVGDDHDTPQTFDAQAFAAASNNNRAIGTNGPFFRVELENSSGETATLGETLAADDGQVTARITIDVPEWMQVDTIDVYSNLPADAIVTAPGGSIDDPIAPTSSHPFTFEQSDLVEVASGDHTHSHWTKTVDIPLDISADAYVVFVVRGSNHMYPVIPSTGVMPFAFSNPVFVDADGNGYDNPPLEALAQTPLEPMMLQKAAPAPFEGQLTPEELGGFIEKYGHKH
;
A
#
# COMPACT_ATOMS: atom_id res chain seq x y z
N MET A 1 -28.44 -41.49 -5.61
CA MET A 1 -29.49 -42.34 -6.23
C MET A 1 -30.12 -41.54 -7.36
N GLY A 2 -30.39 -42.14 -8.52
CA GLY A 2 -30.84 -41.37 -9.70
C GLY A 2 -32.13 -41.88 -10.34
N VAL A 3 -32.82 -40.97 -11.03
CA VAL A 3 -33.57 -41.20 -12.28
C VAL A 3 -33.41 -39.92 -13.10
N GLY A 4 -33.02 -40.02 -14.38
CA GLY A 4 -33.06 -38.92 -15.34
C GLY A 4 -33.77 -39.34 -16.62
N PHE A 5 -34.09 -38.39 -17.51
CA PHE A 5 -34.40 -38.66 -18.92
C PHE A 5 -34.23 -37.40 -19.80
N ASN A 6 -34.02 -37.61 -21.11
CA ASN A 6 -33.51 -36.62 -22.07
C ASN A 6 -34.57 -35.83 -22.85
N GLY A 7 -34.16 -34.65 -23.35
CA GLY A 7 -34.50 -34.13 -24.69
C GLY A 7 -35.62 -33.07 -24.78
N GLY A 8 -35.56 -32.09 -25.70
CA GLY A 8 -34.45 -31.76 -26.63
C GLY A 8 -34.78 -30.68 -27.68
N ASP A 9 -33.72 -30.10 -28.26
CA ASP A 9 -33.59 -29.30 -29.51
C ASP A 9 -34.52 -28.11 -29.88
N ARG A 10 -33.87 -26.93 -30.08
CA ARG A 10 -33.99 -25.94 -31.19
C ARG A 10 -35.38 -25.30 -31.52
N PHE A 11 -35.49 -23.98 -31.72
CA PHE A 11 -35.08 -23.31 -32.98
C PHE A 11 -35.16 -21.76 -32.94
N LEU A 12 -34.14 -21.09 -33.50
CA LEU A 12 -34.05 -19.73 -34.12
C LEU A 12 -34.51 -18.42 -33.39
N ALA A 13 -33.87 -17.32 -33.83
CA ALA A 13 -34.01 -15.92 -33.39
C ALA A 13 -34.93 -15.09 -34.37
N PRO A 14 -35.02 -13.72 -34.43
CA PRO A 14 -34.02 -12.68 -34.07
C PRO A 14 -34.53 -11.35 -33.41
N ARG A 15 -33.55 -10.45 -33.23
CA ARG A 15 -33.54 -9.03 -32.74
C ARG A 15 -34.68 -8.11 -33.26
N HIS A 16 -35.07 -7.07 -32.49
CA HIS A 16 -34.72 -5.65 -32.78
C HIS A 16 -35.06 -4.61 -31.68
N LYS A 17 -34.49 -3.39 -31.81
CA LYS A 17 -34.31 -2.32 -30.80
C LYS A 17 -35.50 -1.37 -30.51
N ALA A 18 -35.36 -0.63 -29.39
CA ALA A 18 -35.59 0.83 -29.18
C ALA A 18 -36.90 1.36 -28.53
N GLY A 19 -36.76 2.40 -27.67
CA GLY A 19 -37.87 3.26 -27.22
C GLY A 19 -37.66 4.08 -25.91
N ASN A 20 -36.93 5.20 -25.95
CA ASN A 20 -36.77 6.13 -24.80
C ASN A 20 -37.98 7.06 -24.59
N ILE A 21 -38.41 7.33 -23.35
CA ILE A 21 -39.24 8.49 -22.96
C ILE A 21 -38.78 9.07 -21.60
N ARG A 22 -38.82 10.40 -21.46
CA ARG A 22 -38.46 11.17 -20.24
C ARG A 22 -39.56 11.17 -19.17
N VAL A 23 -39.18 11.45 -17.92
CA VAL A 23 -40.09 11.67 -16.77
C VAL A 23 -40.17 13.16 -16.41
N THR A 24 -41.37 13.65 -16.08
CA THR A 24 -41.58 14.97 -15.42
C THR A 24 -42.69 14.91 -14.35
N ASN A 25 -42.26 14.75 -13.09
CA ASN A 25 -42.72 15.43 -11.86
C ASN A 25 -44.16 16.02 -11.78
N THR A 26 -44.99 15.61 -10.80
CA THR A 26 -45.56 16.49 -9.71
C THR A 26 -46.64 15.88 -8.78
N SER A 27 -46.50 16.19 -7.47
CA SER A 27 -47.53 16.53 -6.45
C SER A 27 -48.64 15.57 -5.90
N GLN A 28 -48.59 15.38 -4.56
CA GLN A 28 -49.65 15.59 -3.51
C GLN A 28 -50.76 14.55 -3.13
N HIS A 29 -50.56 13.97 -1.93
CA HIS A 29 -51.44 13.95 -0.71
C HIS A 29 -52.78 13.17 -0.54
N CYS A 30 -52.80 12.37 0.56
CA CYS A 30 -53.90 12.15 1.55
C CYS A 30 -55.17 11.34 1.14
N HIS A 31 -55.89 10.60 2.02
CA HIS A 31 -55.71 10.19 3.44
C HIS A 31 -56.65 8.99 3.79
N LEU A 32 -56.34 8.20 4.85
CA LEU A 32 -57.21 7.44 5.81
C LEU A 32 -58.51 6.71 5.31
N GLY A 33 -58.90 5.47 5.67
CA GLY A 33 -58.60 4.45 6.72
C GLY A 33 -59.88 3.56 6.90
N PRO A 34 -60.15 2.83 8.01
CA PRO A 34 -59.30 2.05 8.95
C PRO A 34 -59.90 0.65 9.35
N SER A 35 -59.29 -0.04 10.35
CA SER A 35 -59.83 -1.17 11.19
C SER A 35 -59.94 -2.58 10.55
N ALA A 36 -59.85 -3.72 11.26
CA ALA A 36 -59.30 -4.16 12.57
C ALA A 36 -59.20 -5.73 12.54
N MET A 37 -58.51 -6.51 13.39
CA MET A 37 -58.37 -6.49 14.87
C MET A 37 -57.04 -7.11 15.38
N LYS A 38 -56.86 -7.02 16.71
CA LYS A 38 -55.74 -7.51 17.56
C LYS A 38 -56.22 -8.65 18.49
N PRO A 39 -55.38 -9.37 19.25
CA PRO A 39 -54.68 -8.90 20.47
C PRO A 39 -53.25 -9.52 20.59
N THR A 40 -52.48 -9.61 21.69
CA THR A 40 -51.99 -8.79 22.85
C THR A 40 -50.76 -9.54 23.43
N LEU A 41 -49.82 -9.08 24.27
CA LEU A 41 -49.45 -7.90 25.10
C LEU A 41 -47.90 -8.08 25.35
N SER A 42 -47.04 -7.19 25.89
CA SER A 42 -47.06 -5.88 26.58
C SER A 42 -45.65 -5.22 26.40
N LEU A 43 -45.22 -4.11 27.01
CA LEU A 43 -45.84 -3.12 27.92
C LEU A 43 -45.44 -1.68 27.51
N ARG A 44 -44.67 -0.94 28.34
CA ARG A 44 -44.20 0.49 28.23
C ARG A 44 -43.57 0.93 29.59
N PRO A 45 -43.13 2.20 29.84
CA PRO A 45 -43.20 3.50 29.10
C PRO A 45 -41.81 4.14 28.78
N ARG A 46 -41.60 5.23 28.02
CA ARG A 46 -42.38 6.36 27.41
C ARG A 46 -42.29 7.72 28.15
N LEU A 47 -41.52 8.67 27.60
CA LEU A 47 -41.59 10.13 27.86
C LEU A 47 -41.19 10.96 26.61
N LEU A 48 -41.11 12.29 26.72
CA LEU A 48 -42.04 13.23 26.06
C LEU A 48 -41.37 14.59 25.74
N LEU A 49 -41.86 15.35 24.76
CA LEU A 49 -41.16 16.51 24.17
C LEU A 49 -41.88 17.87 24.39
N GLY A 50 -41.15 18.85 24.97
CA GLY A 50 -41.30 20.30 24.76
C GLY A 50 -42.30 21.12 25.61
N SER A 51 -41.86 22.31 26.12
CA SER A 51 -42.42 23.67 25.82
C SER A 51 -42.13 24.77 26.89
N VAL A 52 -42.11 26.05 26.45
CA VAL A 52 -42.33 27.34 27.19
C VAL A 52 -41.18 28.05 27.97
N ALA A 53 -40.38 28.85 27.24
CA ALA A 53 -40.30 30.33 27.25
C ALA A 53 -39.90 31.25 28.46
N ILE A 54 -39.00 32.20 28.15
CA ILE A 54 -38.88 33.64 28.56
C ILE A 54 -38.39 34.04 29.97
N ALA A 55 -37.27 34.80 29.99
CA ALA A 55 -36.94 35.89 30.92
C ALA A 55 -36.02 36.92 30.20
N THR A 56 -35.89 38.16 30.71
CA THR A 56 -35.49 39.33 29.88
C THR A 56 -34.61 40.38 30.59
N VAL A 57 -33.50 40.79 29.94
CA VAL A 57 -32.74 42.08 29.99
C VAL A 57 -32.52 42.81 31.33
N ALA A 58 -31.25 43.10 31.66
CA ALA A 58 -30.81 44.40 32.22
C ALA A 58 -29.30 44.67 31.99
N MET A 59 -28.95 45.89 31.58
CA MET A 59 -27.59 46.47 31.64
C MET A 59 -27.45 47.35 32.90
N LEU A 60 -26.22 47.69 33.35
CA LEU A 60 -25.66 49.06 33.25
C LEU A 60 -24.26 49.22 33.91
N THR A 61 -23.26 49.57 33.07
CA THR A 61 -22.23 50.63 33.23
C THR A 61 -21.38 50.85 34.50
N MET A 62 -20.05 50.87 34.25
CA MET A 62 -19.04 51.89 34.65
C MET A 62 -18.67 52.16 36.13
N GLY A 63 -17.35 52.29 36.36
CA GLY A 63 -16.79 52.85 37.60
C GLY A 63 -15.26 52.77 37.70
N ALA A 64 -14.52 53.52 36.88
CA ALA A 64 -13.05 53.57 36.95
C ALA A 64 -12.54 54.68 37.90
N THR A 65 -11.47 54.43 38.66
CA THR A 65 -10.53 55.48 39.15
C THR A 65 -9.19 54.87 39.59
N CYS A 66 -8.13 55.67 39.62
CA CYS A 66 -6.74 55.25 39.83
C CYS A 66 -6.16 55.72 41.18
N GLY A 67 -5.03 55.13 41.56
CA GLY A 67 -4.00 55.73 42.43
C GLY A 67 -3.52 54.83 43.58
N SER A 68 -2.33 54.98 44.14
CA SER A 68 -1.09 55.67 43.69
C SER A 68 -0.05 55.59 44.82
N ASP A 69 1.22 55.33 44.48
CA ASP A 69 2.45 55.69 45.20
C ASP A 69 2.62 55.38 46.71
N SER A 70 3.73 54.71 47.05
CA SER A 70 4.80 55.35 47.85
C SER A 70 6.11 54.54 47.84
N ASN A 71 7.25 55.23 47.68
CA ASN A 71 8.60 54.70 47.84
C ASN A 71 9.15 55.00 49.25
N GLU A 72 9.97 54.12 49.85
CA GLU A 72 11.00 54.52 50.82
C GLU A 72 12.31 53.70 50.74
N ASN A 73 13.35 54.33 50.18
CA ASN A 73 14.76 54.42 50.61
C ASN A 73 15.70 53.19 50.84
N PHE A 74 16.91 53.34 50.27
CA PHE A 74 18.12 52.49 50.38
C PHE A 74 18.84 52.57 51.76
N PRO A 75 19.76 51.62 52.08
CA PRO A 75 21.19 51.80 51.76
C PRO A 75 21.93 50.52 51.25
N LEU A 76 23.05 50.70 50.54
CA LEU A 76 23.93 49.61 50.04
C LEU A 76 24.96 49.13 51.08
N ILE A 77 25.28 47.82 51.04
CA ILE A 77 26.64 47.26 51.20
C ILE A 77 26.79 46.10 50.19
N ASP A 78 27.97 45.97 49.58
CA ASP A 78 28.34 44.94 48.59
C ASP A 78 29.32 43.91 49.18
N ALA A 79 29.14 42.62 48.82
CA ALA A 79 30.07 41.51 49.06
C ALA A 79 29.67 40.28 48.19
N GLY A 80 29.96 40.36 46.88
CA GLY A 80 29.51 39.45 45.81
C GLY A 80 29.59 37.91 45.98
N GLY A 81 28.79 37.24 45.14
CA GLY A 81 28.77 35.78 44.94
C GLY A 81 27.82 35.37 43.79
N ASP A 82 28.42 34.74 42.77
CA ASP A 82 27.84 33.81 41.78
C ASP A 82 26.79 34.23 40.70
N VAL A 83 26.95 33.55 39.55
CA VAL A 83 26.10 33.34 38.36
C VAL A 83 25.05 34.40 37.97
N LYS A 84 25.27 35.06 36.82
CA LYS A 84 24.24 35.82 36.09
C LYS A 84 23.31 34.87 35.33
N SER A 85 22.01 34.98 35.57
CA SER A 85 20.97 34.62 34.61
C SER A 85 20.78 35.79 33.62
N ASP A 86 21.38 35.70 32.43
CA ASP A 86 21.17 36.70 31.37
C ASP A 86 19.90 36.42 30.58
N ILE A 87 18.76 36.74 31.21
CA ILE A 87 17.48 36.93 30.51
C ILE A 87 17.46 38.33 29.92
N GLY A 88 17.53 38.44 28.59
CA GLY A 88 17.23 39.67 27.87
C GLY A 88 18.22 40.09 26.78
N ASP A 89 18.14 39.42 25.63
CA ASP A 89 18.23 40.14 24.35
C ASP A 89 16.89 39.97 23.63
N THR A 90 16.35 41.06 23.09
CA THR A 90 15.10 41.09 22.33
C THR A 90 15.28 41.75 20.95
N SER A 91 16.51 41.75 20.44
CA SER A 91 16.71 41.63 18.99
C SER A 91 15.94 40.40 18.48
N PRO A 92 15.29 40.48 17.30
CA PRO A 92 14.87 39.27 16.59
C PRO A 92 16.11 38.38 16.41
N SER A 93 16.05 37.14 16.91
CA SER A 93 17.14 36.20 16.76
C SER A 93 17.20 35.71 15.31
N THR A 94 18.39 35.68 14.73
CA THR A 94 18.61 35.07 13.41
C THR A 94 18.64 33.54 13.46
N ARG A 95 18.49 32.95 14.66
CA ARG A 95 18.34 31.49 14.85
C ARG A 95 17.00 31.00 14.27
N VAL A 96 16.94 29.70 14.02
CA VAL A 96 15.71 29.01 13.59
C VAL A 96 14.88 28.62 14.81
N ALA A 97 15.53 28.34 15.94
CA ALA A 97 14.91 27.88 17.18
C ALA A 97 13.75 28.74 17.71
N VAL A 98 12.70 28.05 18.18
CA VAL A 98 11.54 28.56 18.90
C VAL A 98 11.63 28.11 20.36
N PRO A 99 12.30 28.89 21.25
CA PRO A 99 12.53 28.50 22.64
C PRO A 99 11.23 28.49 23.46
N ILE A 100 11.09 27.49 24.33
CA ILE A 100 9.99 27.36 25.30
C ILE A 100 10.52 27.13 26.71
N ALA A 101 9.67 27.30 27.73
CA ALA A 101 9.98 26.89 29.10
C ALA A 101 9.92 25.35 29.19
N LEU A 102 11.07 24.69 29.00
CA LEU A 102 11.11 23.22 28.96
C LEU A 102 10.72 22.56 30.27
N ASP A 103 10.95 23.19 31.42
CA ASP A 103 10.69 22.59 32.74
C ASP A 103 9.20 22.23 32.96
N ASP A 104 8.25 22.82 32.21
CA ASP A 104 6.83 22.43 32.22
C ASP A 104 6.57 21.03 31.57
N TYR A 105 7.57 20.47 30.87
CA TYR A 105 7.50 19.20 30.14
C TYR A 105 8.48 18.13 30.67
N LEU A 106 9.34 18.48 31.63
CA LEU A 106 10.31 17.58 32.25
C LEU A 106 9.74 17.02 33.55
N GLU A 107 9.25 15.78 33.49
CA GLU A 107 8.70 15.08 34.66
C GLU A 107 9.83 14.64 35.61
N ASP A 108 9.64 14.83 36.93
CA ASP A 108 10.49 14.28 37.98
C ASP A 108 10.41 12.74 37.95
N ASN A 109 11.57 12.06 37.87
CA ASN A 109 11.64 10.60 37.75
C ASN A 109 12.56 10.02 38.84
N GLU A 110 12.07 9.00 39.57
CA GLU A 110 12.82 8.31 40.63
C GLU A 110 13.73 7.16 40.09
N SER A 111 13.68 6.89 38.79
CA SER A 111 14.51 5.88 38.12
C SER A 111 15.99 6.20 38.22
N THR A 112 16.80 5.19 38.57
CA THR A 112 18.27 5.28 38.61
C THR A 112 18.93 4.76 37.33
N ASP A 113 18.17 4.66 36.24
CA ASP A 113 18.68 4.28 34.93
C ASP A 113 19.53 5.40 34.30
N THR A 114 20.36 5.07 33.33
CA THR A 114 21.15 6.07 32.58
C THR A 114 20.48 6.38 31.26
N VAL A 115 20.23 7.66 30.98
CA VAL A 115 19.86 8.13 29.63
C VAL A 115 20.99 8.98 29.04
N LYS A 116 21.12 8.97 27.71
CA LYS A 116 22.10 9.77 26.96
C LYS A 116 21.55 10.21 25.61
N VAL A 117 22.09 11.29 25.06
CA VAL A 117 21.97 11.64 23.64
C VAL A 117 23.34 11.87 23.01
N TYR A 118 23.55 11.34 21.80
CA TYR A 118 24.82 11.37 21.07
C TYR A 118 24.59 11.25 19.55
N GLN A 119 25.63 11.37 18.73
CA GLN A 119 25.58 11.05 17.29
C GLN A 119 26.26 9.71 17.01
N VAL A 120 25.76 8.97 16.02
CA VAL A 120 26.35 7.71 15.55
C VAL A 120 27.73 7.98 14.95
N GLU A 121 28.80 7.43 15.55
CA GLU A 121 30.17 7.56 15.01
C GLU A 121 30.57 6.41 14.05
N SER A 122 29.90 5.26 14.14
CA SER A 122 30.23 4.05 13.37
C SER A 122 29.03 3.14 13.07
N ASN A 123 29.16 2.31 12.03
CA ASN A 123 28.10 1.35 11.64
C ASN A 123 27.80 0.31 12.73
N ASP A 124 28.77 -0.02 13.58
CA ASP A 124 28.61 -0.96 14.71
C ASP A 124 27.66 -0.41 15.81
N GLU A 125 27.22 0.85 15.69
CA GLU A 125 26.25 1.50 16.57
C GLU A 125 24.85 1.62 15.97
N LEU A 126 24.61 1.20 14.72
CA LEU A 126 23.29 1.23 14.09
C LEU A 126 22.37 0.12 14.65
N ALA A 127 21.09 0.15 14.29
CA ALA A 127 20.21 -1.00 14.47
C ALA A 127 20.46 -2.05 13.38
N ASP A 128 20.12 -3.31 13.68
CA ASP A 128 19.90 -4.34 12.66
C ASP A 128 18.37 -4.45 12.45
N GLY A 129 17.89 -4.62 11.22
CA GLY A 129 16.46 -4.82 10.97
C GLY A 129 16.06 -4.86 9.49
N PRO A 130 14.83 -5.32 9.17
CA PRO A 130 14.27 -5.33 7.82
C PRO A 130 14.04 -3.94 7.18
N VAL A 131 13.99 -2.85 7.96
CA VAL A 131 13.64 -1.49 7.46
C VAL A 131 14.62 -0.38 7.89
N THR A 132 15.79 -0.74 8.44
CA THR A 132 16.77 0.18 9.05
C THR A 132 17.27 1.28 8.10
N GLU A 133 16.97 2.53 8.46
CA GLU A 133 17.21 3.74 7.68
C GLU A 133 18.29 4.65 8.29
N ALA A 134 18.61 4.53 9.59
CA ALA A 134 19.64 5.36 10.23
C ALA A 134 21.04 5.15 9.66
N ARG A 135 21.88 6.20 9.69
CA ARG A 135 23.25 6.23 9.16
C ARG A 135 24.22 6.95 10.10
N VAL A 136 25.53 6.84 9.82
CA VAL A 136 26.59 7.55 10.58
C VAL A 136 26.39 9.06 10.44
N GLY A 137 26.29 9.76 11.57
CA GLY A 137 25.92 11.18 11.65
C GLY A 137 24.50 11.45 12.19
N ASP A 138 23.59 10.47 12.10
CA ASP A 138 22.26 10.55 12.75
C ASP A 138 22.41 10.58 14.28
N TRP A 139 21.36 11.07 14.97
CA TRP A 139 21.35 11.20 16.42
C TRP A 139 20.73 9.97 17.09
N VAL A 140 21.13 9.69 18.33
CA VAL A 140 20.57 8.61 19.15
C VAL A 140 20.15 9.15 20.50
N LEU A 141 18.92 8.87 20.94
CA LEU A 141 18.50 8.94 22.34
C LEU A 141 18.41 7.52 22.89
N GLU A 142 19.13 7.22 23.98
CA GLU A 142 19.23 5.86 24.52
C GLU A 142 19.09 5.85 26.04
N ASN A 143 18.29 4.92 26.57
CA ASN A 143 18.26 4.56 27.99
C ASN A 143 18.37 3.03 28.17
N GLY A 144 18.16 2.52 29.38
CA GLY A 144 18.22 1.09 29.70
C GLY A 144 17.07 0.23 29.14
N ARG A 145 16.05 0.82 28.50
CA ARG A 145 14.88 0.15 27.91
C ARG A 145 14.72 0.38 26.39
N VAL A 146 15.10 1.54 25.86
CA VAL A 146 14.96 1.89 24.43
C VAL A 146 16.19 2.59 23.88
N LYS A 147 16.42 2.43 22.57
CA LYS A 147 17.39 3.17 21.77
C LYS A 147 16.68 3.68 20.51
N LEU A 148 16.65 4.99 20.32
CA LEU A 148 15.85 5.69 19.31
C LEU A 148 16.78 6.47 18.39
N PHE A 149 16.70 6.23 17.08
CA PHE A 149 17.54 6.88 16.08
C PHE A 149 16.76 7.98 15.38
N VAL A 150 17.31 9.19 15.39
CA VAL A 150 16.71 10.41 14.84
C VAL A 150 17.53 10.87 13.65
N GLU A 151 16.91 10.94 12.47
CA GLU A 151 17.58 11.38 11.24
C GLU A 151 18.13 12.81 11.38
N GLY A 152 19.28 13.07 10.74
CA GLY A 152 19.89 14.40 10.63
C GLY A 152 19.14 15.37 9.71
N THR A 153 19.91 16.22 9.00
CA THR A 153 19.38 17.22 8.05
C THR A 153 19.18 16.69 6.63
N ASP A 154 19.45 15.42 6.40
CA ASP A 154 19.35 14.84 5.06
C ASP A 154 17.88 14.72 4.62
N ARG A 155 17.71 14.59 3.30
CA ARG A 155 16.42 14.48 2.61
C ARG A 155 16.49 13.26 1.71
N ALA A 156 15.48 12.40 1.80
CA ALA A 156 15.38 11.21 0.96
C ALA A 156 13.91 10.86 0.78
N MET A 157 13.48 10.64 -0.47
CA MET A 157 12.05 10.58 -0.78
C MET A 157 11.34 9.43 -0.04
N SER A 158 10.15 9.75 0.48
CA SER A 158 9.43 9.02 1.53
C SER A 158 8.08 9.72 1.77
N PRO A 159 7.07 9.07 2.39
CA PRO A 159 5.95 9.78 3.01
C PRO A 159 6.39 10.93 3.92
N CYS A 160 7.54 10.80 4.57
CA CYS A 160 8.20 11.82 5.35
C CYS A 160 9.57 12.14 4.69
N PRO A 161 9.65 13.07 3.73
CA PRO A 161 10.86 13.25 2.91
C PRO A 161 12.00 14.02 3.61
N TRP A 162 11.73 14.61 4.76
CA TRP A 162 12.67 15.45 5.54
C TRP A 162 12.93 14.84 6.92
N GLY A 163 14.21 14.80 7.32
CA GLY A 163 14.66 14.23 8.58
C GLY A 163 14.26 14.95 9.87
N GLY A 164 14.95 14.64 10.97
CA GLY A 164 14.57 15.04 12.32
C GLY A 164 13.38 14.26 12.91
N ASN A 165 12.94 13.19 12.24
CA ASN A 165 12.00 12.20 12.74
C ASN A 165 12.77 11.04 13.41
N ILE A 166 12.10 10.27 14.28
CA ILE A 166 12.59 8.94 14.63
C ILE A 166 12.33 8.02 13.42
N VAL A 167 13.37 7.31 12.98
CA VAL A 167 13.34 6.42 11.80
C VAL A 167 13.53 4.95 12.19
N ASP A 168 14.45 4.69 13.12
CA ASP A 168 14.72 3.34 13.65
C ASP A 168 14.57 3.35 15.18
N ALA A 169 14.15 2.23 15.75
CA ALA A 169 14.09 2.04 17.20
C ALA A 169 14.36 0.59 17.62
N GLN A 170 15.06 0.44 18.75
CA GLN A 170 15.27 -0.85 19.40
C GLN A 170 14.70 -0.83 20.82
N TYR A 171 13.88 -1.82 21.15
CA TYR A 171 13.33 -2.07 22.48
C TYR A 171 14.13 -3.16 23.19
N LYS A 172 14.30 -3.04 24.51
CA LYS A 172 15.01 -4.04 25.31
C LYS A 172 14.05 -5.03 25.95
N ARG A 173 14.08 -6.26 25.45
CA ARG A 173 13.30 -7.39 25.97
C ARG A 173 13.76 -7.75 27.38
N ASP A 174 12.90 -8.43 28.13
CA ASP A 174 13.17 -8.76 29.54
C ASP A 174 14.26 -9.84 29.74
N ASP A 175 14.71 -10.51 28.67
CA ASP A 175 15.91 -11.36 28.65
C ASP A 175 17.22 -10.55 28.49
N GLY A 176 17.12 -9.24 28.25
CA GLY A 176 18.23 -8.31 28.05
C GLY A 176 18.65 -8.12 26.58
N THR A 177 18.02 -8.80 25.62
CA THR A 177 18.25 -8.60 24.19
C THR A 177 17.59 -7.32 23.68
N TRP A 178 18.14 -6.74 22.62
CA TRP A 178 17.48 -5.69 21.84
C TRP A 178 16.59 -6.31 20.77
N THR A 179 15.52 -5.62 20.37
CA THR A 179 14.80 -5.93 19.14
C THR A 179 15.62 -5.55 17.92
N ASP A 180 15.40 -6.30 16.84
CA ASP A 180 15.61 -5.81 15.49
C ASP A 180 14.70 -4.59 15.26
N ASP A 181 15.12 -3.67 14.41
CA ASP A 181 14.31 -2.53 14.03
C ASP A 181 13.16 -2.92 13.08
N VAL A 182 11.94 -2.57 13.47
CA VAL A 182 10.71 -2.77 12.72
C VAL A 182 9.90 -1.48 12.59
N THR A 183 10.54 -0.34 12.87
CA THR A 183 9.87 0.92 13.16
C THR A 183 9.32 1.56 11.89
N GLY A 184 8.33 2.43 12.06
CA GLY A 184 7.91 3.35 11.02
C GLY A 184 8.52 4.72 11.23
N GLU A 185 7.94 5.72 10.59
CA GLU A 185 8.36 7.11 10.71
C GLU A 185 7.15 7.98 11.03
N ILE A 186 7.32 8.97 11.92
CA ILE A 186 6.31 9.96 12.26
C ILE A 186 6.81 11.37 11.95
N CYS A 187 6.23 12.01 10.93
CA CYS A 187 6.49 13.41 10.60
C CYS A 187 5.27 14.30 10.87
N LEU A 188 5.55 15.58 11.17
CA LEU A 188 4.54 16.61 11.37
C LEU A 188 3.79 16.86 10.06
N MET A 189 2.47 17.00 10.14
CA MET A 189 1.63 17.38 9.02
C MET A 189 0.80 18.63 9.39
N VAL A 190 1.00 19.72 8.66
CA VAL A 190 0.25 20.97 8.77
C VAL A 190 -0.55 21.19 7.50
N ASN A 191 -1.82 21.61 7.65
CA ASN A 191 -2.75 21.92 6.56
C ASN A 191 -2.88 20.83 5.47
N VAL A 192 -2.56 19.58 5.84
CA VAL A 192 -2.66 18.36 5.01
C VAL A 192 -1.75 18.34 3.76
N GLY A 193 -0.83 19.29 3.62
CA GLY A 193 0.13 19.37 2.51
C GLY A 193 1.48 19.99 2.84
N GLN A 194 1.77 20.22 4.13
CA GLN A 194 2.99 20.85 4.63
C GLN A 194 3.60 19.99 5.73
N THR A 195 4.93 19.95 5.81
CA THR A 195 5.68 19.17 6.81
C THR A 195 6.85 19.96 7.38
N PHE A 196 7.60 19.36 8.32
CA PHE A 196 8.74 19.99 8.99
C PHE A 196 10.06 19.67 8.26
N ALA A 197 10.81 20.70 7.87
CA ALA A 197 12.17 20.56 7.36
C ALA A 197 13.20 21.02 8.43
N PRO A 198 14.14 20.16 8.85
CA PRO A 198 15.14 20.48 9.88
C PRO A 198 16.26 21.39 9.36
N GLU A 199 16.81 22.24 10.24
CA GLU A 199 17.93 23.14 9.94
C GLU A 199 19.03 23.14 11.04
N GLU A 200 18.68 22.99 12.32
CA GLU A 200 19.59 23.15 13.46
C GLU A 200 19.27 22.11 14.55
N PHE A 201 20.27 21.33 14.98
CA PHE A 201 20.16 20.34 16.07
C PHE A 201 20.96 20.82 17.30
N GLU A 202 20.33 20.90 18.46
CA GLU A 202 20.96 21.36 19.72
C GLU A 202 20.65 20.36 20.85
N VAL A 203 21.68 19.77 21.47
CA VAL A 203 21.53 18.98 22.70
C VAL A 203 21.36 19.93 23.87
N LEU A 204 20.16 19.98 24.44
CA LEU A 204 19.83 20.88 25.55
C LEU A 204 20.04 20.21 26.91
N ARG A 205 19.91 18.87 26.98
CA ARG A 205 20.31 18.05 28.13
C ARG A 205 20.89 16.73 27.61
N ASP A 206 22.05 16.33 28.11
CA ASP A 206 22.75 15.12 27.69
C ASP A 206 22.44 13.88 28.54
N GLY A 207 21.62 14.02 29.60
CA GLY A 207 21.28 12.98 30.58
C GLY A 207 22.37 12.72 31.63
N SER A 208 23.52 13.39 31.57
CA SER A 208 24.67 13.11 32.46
C SER A 208 24.47 13.53 33.93
N ASP A 209 23.45 14.34 34.21
CA ASP A 209 23.01 14.71 35.57
C ASP A 209 22.04 13.68 36.20
N GLY A 210 21.62 12.66 35.43
CA GLY A 210 20.58 11.70 35.81
C GLY A 210 19.16 12.17 35.52
N GLY A 211 18.98 13.35 34.91
CA GLY A 211 17.72 13.82 34.36
C GLY A 211 17.46 13.28 32.94
N PRO A 212 16.38 13.74 32.28
CA PRO A 212 16.06 13.37 30.90
C PRO A 212 17.09 13.92 29.90
N ALA A 213 17.33 13.15 28.83
CA ALA A 213 18.01 13.65 27.64
C ALA A 213 17.03 14.45 26.77
N VAL A 214 17.49 15.56 26.21
CA VAL A 214 16.67 16.47 25.37
C VAL A 214 17.43 16.87 24.12
N LEU A 215 16.95 16.39 22.97
CA LEU A 215 17.39 16.85 21.65
C LEU A 215 16.37 17.86 21.11
N ALA A 216 16.84 19.06 20.77
CA ALA A 216 16.03 20.06 20.08
C ALA A 216 16.38 20.05 18.58
N VAL A 217 15.38 19.87 17.73
CA VAL A 217 15.49 19.95 16.27
C VAL A 217 14.68 21.15 15.80
N SER A 218 15.37 22.19 15.33
CA SER A 218 14.78 23.45 14.87
C SER A 218 14.76 23.52 13.35
N GLY A 219 13.71 24.13 12.80
CA GLY A 219 13.44 24.10 11.36
C GLY A 219 12.25 24.99 10.96
N ARG A 220 11.76 24.78 9.75
CA ARG A 220 10.63 25.53 9.15
C ARG A 220 9.58 24.57 8.57
N LEU A 221 8.45 25.12 8.15
CA LEU A 221 7.51 24.38 7.30
C LEU A 221 7.97 24.41 5.84
N GLU A 222 7.84 23.28 5.17
CA GLU A 222 7.99 23.10 3.73
C GLU A 222 6.81 22.29 3.17
N LEU A 223 6.74 22.12 1.85
CA LEU A 223 5.75 21.24 1.23
C LEU A 223 5.96 19.77 1.63
N LEU A 224 4.84 19.04 1.69
CA LEU A 224 4.82 17.58 1.77
C LEU A 224 4.78 17.04 0.34
N ASP A 225 5.89 16.47 -0.12
CA ASP A 225 6.04 16.04 -1.52
C ASP A 225 5.17 14.84 -1.85
N PHE A 226 5.08 13.87 -0.92
CA PHE A 226 4.25 12.67 -1.04
C PHE A 226 2.74 12.97 -1.22
N LEU A 227 2.22 14.11 -0.73
CA LEU A 227 0.81 14.47 -0.80
C LEU A 227 0.55 15.78 -1.55
N ASN A 228 0.53 15.72 -2.88
CA ASN A 228 0.10 16.83 -3.74
C ASN A 228 -1.44 16.87 -3.88
N ILE A 229 -2.15 17.18 -2.78
CA ILE A 229 -3.62 17.24 -2.72
C ILE A 229 -4.20 18.19 -3.78
N SER A 230 -3.53 19.30 -4.06
CA SER A 230 -4.00 20.30 -5.04
C SER A 230 -3.97 19.79 -6.48
N ALA A 231 -2.95 19.03 -6.88
CA ALA A 231 -2.93 18.37 -8.18
C ALA A 231 -4.05 17.33 -8.28
N MET A 232 -4.17 16.45 -7.28
CA MET A 232 -5.21 15.41 -7.21
C MET A 232 -6.61 16.02 -7.33
N ALA A 233 -6.88 17.09 -6.58
CA ALA A 233 -8.18 17.76 -6.54
C ALA A 233 -8.52 18.45 -7.88
N ASN A 234 -7.56 19.14 -8.50
CA ASN A 234 -7.77 19.77 -9.81
C ASN A 234 -7.95 18.76 -10.96
N ASP A 235 -7.30 17.58 -10.89
CA ASP A 235 -7.53 16.47 -11.82
C ASP A 235 -8.92 15.80 -11.65
N TYR A 236 -9.56 16.00 -10.49
CA TYR A 236 -10.94 15.56 -10.26
C TYR A 236 -11.93 16.61 -10.77
N ALA A 237 -11.82 17.85 -10.30
CA ALA A 237 -12.58 18.99 -10.79
C ALA A 237 -11.80 20.30 -10.58
N PRO A 238 -11.45 21.04 -11.65
CA PRO A 238 -10.71 22.30 -11.52
C PRO A 238 -11.47 23.33 -10.65
N GLY A 239 -10.74 23.98 -9.74
CA GLY A 239 -11.29 24.99 -8.83
C GLY A 239 -12.16 24.44 -7.69
N ILE A 240 -12.11 23.13 -7.43
CA ILE A 240 -12.79 22.50 -6.28
C ILE A 240 -12.24 23.00 -4.93
N LEU A 241 -10.94 23.31 -4.85
CA LEU A 241 -10.30 23.84 -3.64
C LEU A 241 -10.49 25.35 -3.45
N ASP A 242 -10.87 26.12 -4.48
CA ASP A 242 -11.26 27.55 -4.40
C ASP A 242 -12.44 27.82 -3.44
N ARG A 243 -13.01 26.77 -2.84
CA ARG A 243 -14.16 26.77 -1.94
C ARG A 243 -13.82 26.36 -0.50
N VAL A 244 -12.63 25.82 -0.27
CA VAL A 244 -12.11 25.48 1.08
C VAL A 244 -11.13 26.56 1.55
N ALA A 245 -10.84 26.59 2.84
CA ALA A 245 -9.97 27.60 3.45
C ALA A 245 -8.58 27.08 3.86
N LEU A 246 -8.37 25.76 3.76
CA LEU A 246 -7.05 25.16 3.83
C LEU A 246 -6.51 25.07 2.41
N ASP A 247 -5.57 25.95 2.10
CA ASP A 247 -4.71 25.89 0.92
C ASP A 247 -3.48 25.04 1.30
N PRO A 248 -3.31 23.82 0.73
CA PRO A 248 -2.23 22.93 1.13
C PRO A 248 -0.85 23.46 0.72
N ASP A 249 -0.72 24.06 -0.48
CA ASP A 249 0.57 24.50 -1.03
C ASP A 249 1.01 25.87 -0.51
N LYS A 250 0.10 26.69 0.02
CA LYS A 250 0.45 27.95 0.66
C LYS A 250 1.08 27.71 2.04
N ILE A 251 2.39 27.45 2.03
CA ILE A 251 3.24 27.29 3.24
C ILE A 251 2.93 28.39 4.26
N VAL A 252 2.56 27.99 5.49
CA VAL A 252 2.39 28.95 6.58
C VAL A 252 3.77 29.45 7.01
N PRO A 253 4.02 30.78 7.08
CA PRO A 253 5.31 31.35 7.46
C PRO A 253 5.56 31.14 8.96
N ALA A 254 5.99 29.94 9.32
CA ALA A 254 6.21 29.51 10.69
C ALA A 254 7.57 28.85 10.88
N LYS A 255 8.18 29.13 12.04
CA LYS A 255 9.36 28.42 12.53
C LYS A 255 8.93 27.39 13.57
N LEU A 256 9.69 26.31 13.69
CA LEU A 256 9.42 25.24 14.64
C LEU A 256 10.66 24.83 15.41
N THR A 257 10.44 24.29 16.61
CA THR A 257 11.40 23.41 17.28
C THR A 257 10.68 22.21 17.88
N ARG A 258 11.12 21.01 17.48
CA ARG A 258 10.72 19.72 18.06
C ARG A 258 11.69 19.39 19.18
N TYR A 259 11.18 19.20 20.39
CA TYR A 259 11.94 18.74 21.54
C TYR A 259 11.62 17.27 21.76
N LEU A 260 12.58 16.40 21.49
CA LEU A 260 12.50 14.97 21.78
C LEU A 260 13.09 14.75 23.17
N ILE A 261 12.26 14.32 24.11
CA ILE A 261 12.56 14.21 25.54
C ILE A 261 12.46 12.74 25.94
N LEU A 262 13.60 12.11 26.24
CA LEU A 262 13.67 10.74 26.73
C LEU A 262 14.06 10.73 28.21
N HIS A 263 13.22 10.11 29.04
CA HIS A 263 13.44 9.98 30.48
C HIS A 263 14.16 8.67 30.85
N PRO A 264 14.86 8.60 32.01
CA PRO A 264 15.49 7.37 32.47
C PRO A 264 14.50 6.22 32.70
N GLY A 265 14.72 5.06 32.07
CA GLY A 265 13.90 3.86 32.21
C GLY A 265 12.52 3.88 31.52
N ASP A 266 12.14 4.97 30.84
CA ASP A 266 10.89 5.05 30.06
C ASP A 266 10.99 4.23 28.76
N THR A 267 9.87 3.64 28.32
CA THR A 267 9.75 2.94 27.02
C THR A 267 9.20 3.81 25.89
N GLY A 268 9.01 5.11 26.16
CA GLY A 268 8.52 6.08 25.20
C GLY A 268 9.15 7.45 25.37
N VAL A 269 9.10 8.24 24.30
CA VAL A 269 9.66 9.58 24.19
C VAL A 269 8.52 10.60 24.08
N ARG A 270 8.67 11.75 24.74
CA ARG A 270 7.77 12.90 24.54
C ARG A 270 8.28 13.71 23.37
N VAL A 271 7.40 14.03 22.43
CA VAL A 271 7.70 14.97 21.34
C VAL A 271 6.86 16.22 21.56
N VAL A 272 7.53 17.33 21.88
CA VAL A 272 6.90 18.64 22.05
C VAL A 272 7.32 19.53 20.89
N THR A 273 6.38 19.92 20.03
CA THR A 273 6.66 20.81 18.90
C THR A 273 6.16 22.22 19.21
N ALA A 274 7.10 23.14 19.40
CA ALA A 274 6.81 24.57 19.50
C ALA A 274 6.75 25.17 18.09
N LEU A 275 5.64 25.83 17.76
CA LEU A 275 5.30 26.34 16.43
C LEU A 275 5.04 27.84 16.53
N ARG A 276 5.93 28.70 16.02
CA ARG A 276 5.76 30.17 16.07
C ARG A 276 5.33 30.72 14.72
N ASN A 277 4.26 31.52 14.71
CA ASN A 277 3.86 32.31 13.54
C ASN A 277 4.82 33.49 13.32
N ASP A 278 5.64 33.45 12.25
CA ASP A 278 6.53 34.53 11.81
C ASP A 278 5.92 35.40 10.69
N GLY A 279 4.65 35.17 10.33
CA GLY A 279 3.89 35.99 9.39
C GLY A 279 3.27 37.27 9.97
N GLU A 280 2.72 38.12 9.09
CA GLU A 280 2.05 39.38 9.46
C GLU A 280 0.55 39.21 9.80
N GLU A 281 -0.05 38.04 9.50
CA GLU A 281 -1.46 37.73 9.72
C GLU A 281 -1.62 36.54 10.70
N THR A 282 -2.80 36.41 11.32
CA THR A 282 -3.15 35.27 12.18
C THR A 282 -3.09 33.96 11.39
N ALA A 283 -2.20 33.05 11.76
CA ALA A 283 -2.15 31.72 11.17
C ALA A 283 -3.34 30.88 11.63
N HIS A 284 -3.92 30.10 10.71
CA HIS A 284 -4.99 29.14 11.00
C HIS A 284 -4.54 27.78 10.49
N MET A 285 -4.32 26.84 11.40
CA MET A 285 -3.66 25.57 11.07
C MET A 285 -4.44 24.38 11.61
N ALA A 286 -4.76 23.46 10.70
CA ALA A 286 -5.08 22.08 11.06
C ALA A 286 -3.75 21.32 11.18
N VAL A 287 -3.51 20.69 12.33
CA VAL A 287 -2.22 20.04 12.62
C VAL A 287 -2.44 18.60 13.07
N GLY A 288 -1.55 17.72 12.65
CA GLY A 288 -1.43 16.35 13.11
C GLY A 288 -0.13 15.74 12.60
N HIS A 289 -0.14 14.43 12.40
CA HIS A 289 1.03 13.67 11.97
C HIS A 289 0.67 12.67 10.87
N LEU A 290 1.63 12.45 9.98
CA LEU A 290 1.67 11.34 9.04
C LEU A 290 2.56 10.24 9.65
N MET A 291 2.12 8.98 9.59
CA MET A 291 2.72 7.85 10.29
C MET A 291 2.83 6.64 9.36
N ARG A 292 4.03 6.13 9.08
CA ARG A 292 4.26 4.93 8.24
C ARG A 292 4.19 3.64 9.08
N GLY A 293 3.62 2.57 8.57
CA GLY A 293 3.33 1.33 9.33
C GLY A 293 4.53 0.46 9.75
N GLY A 294 5.75 0.81 9.35
CA GLY A 294 6.97 0.05 9.65
C GLY A 294 6.96 -1.38 9.10
N ALA A 295 7.81 -2.26 9.63
CA ALA A 295 8.05 -3.59 9.08
C ALA A 295 6.94 -4.64 9.35
N HIS A 296 5.76 -4.18 9.74
CA HIS A 296 4.63 -4.99 10.18
C HIS A 296 3.27 -4.48 9.68
N GLY A 297 3.05 -3.15 9.68
CA GLY A 297 1.83 -2.50 9.15
C GLY A 297 0.49 -2.88 9.79
N ASN A 298 0.41 -3.83 10.74
CA ASN A 298 -0.84 -4.16 11.42
C ASN A 298 -1.22 -3.02 12.39
N TYR A 299 -2.32 -2.36 12.12
CA TYR A 299 -2.82 -1.25 12.93
C TYR A 299 -3.58 -1.77 14.14
N PHE A 300 -3.45 -1.14 15.30
CA PHE A 300 -4.32 -1.34 16.45
C PHE A 300 -4.79 0.01 17.02
N ASN A 301 -6.10 0.21 17.05
CA ASN A 301 -6.77 1.32 17.73
C ASN A 301 -8.08 0.79 18.32
N PRO A 302 -8.24 0.77 19.66
CA PRO A 302 -9.41 0.16 20.30
C PRO A 302 -10.73 0.86 19.95
N LEU A 303 -10.71 2.12 19.49
CA LEU A 303 -11.90 2.92 19.15
C LEU A 303 -12.11 3.12 17.64
N ASN A 304 -11.45 2.33 16.79
CA ASN A 304 -11.74 2.30 15.36
C ASN A 304 -13.08 1.59 15.06
N SER A 305 -13.54 1.75 13.83
CA SER A 305 -14.76 1.15 13.25
C SER A 305 -14.70 -0.37 13.06
N LEU A 306 -13.64 -1.04 13.54
CA LEU A 306 -13.47 -2.50 13.56
C LEU A 306 -13.32 -3.07 15.00
N GLY A 307 -13.20 -2.23 16.03
CA GLY A 307 -13.07 -2.66 17.42
C GLY A 307 -11.69 -3.22 17.79
N GLY A 308 -10.59 -2.64 17.29
CA GLY A 308 -9.23 -3.04 17.65
C GLY A 308 -8.26 -3.00 16.49
N TRP A 309 -7.94 -4.16 15.92
CA TRP A 309 -6.99 -4.30 14.84
C TRP A 309 -7.56 -4.01 13.45
N GLY A 310 -6.71 -3.46 12.59
CA GLY A 310 -7.05 -3.06 11.23
C GLY A 310 -7.61 -1.65 11.12
N TYR A 311 -8.13 -1.31 9.95
CA TYR A 311 -8.74 -0.02 9.66
C TYR A 311 -9.75 -0.14 8.51
N ARG A 312 -10.44 0.97 8.20
CA ARG A 312 -11.15 1.15 6.92
C ARG A 312 -10.53 2.32 6.18
N SER A 313 -10.10 2.11 4.95
CA SER A 313 -9.52 3.16 4.11
C SER A 313 -10.46 4.36 3.96
N LEU A 314 -9.90 5.53 3.65
CA LEU A 314 -10.72 6.71 3.38
C LEU A 314 -11.54 6.52 2.10
N GLY A 315 -12.83 6.79 2.20
CA GLY A 315 -13.79 6.73 1.10
C GLY A 315 -15.14 7.24 1.58
N ALA A 316 -16.18 7.19 0.74
CA ALA A 316 -17.51 7.70 1.04
C ALA A 316 -18.09 7.08 2.33
N ASP A 317 -17.84 5.78 2.55
CA ASP A 317 -18.28 5.04 3.74
C ASP A 317 -17.44 5.30 5.02
N ASN A 318 -16.29 6.00 4.95
CA ASN A 318 -15.47 6.36 6.12
C ASN A 318 -14.99 7.83 6.16
N LEU A 319 -15.69 8.76 5.50
CA LEU A 319 -15.28 10.17 5.34
C LEU A 319 -14.89 10.93 6.62
N ASN A 320 -15.40 10.53 7.78
CA ASN A 320 -15.07 11.20 9.04
C ASN A 320 -13.71 10.77 9.61
N GLY A 321 -13.25 9.55 9.29
CA GLY A 321 -12.13 8.90 9.98
C GLY A 321 -12.53 8.22 11.30
N ASP A 322 -11.63 7.38 11.80
CA ASP A 322 -11.74 6.67 13.06
C ASP A 322 -11.32 7.57 14.24
N THR A 323 -11.96 7.41 15.41
CA THR A 323 -11.57 8.16 16.62
C THR A 323 -10.16 7.77 17.08
N LEU A 324 -9.33 8.75 17.45
CA LEU A 324 -7.92 8.53 17.82
C LEU A 324 -7.67 8.74 19.33
N PRO A 325 -7.75 7.67 20.16
CA PRO A 325 -7.19 7.66 21.51
C PRO A 325 -5.66 7.55 21.46
N PHE A 326 -5.18 6.56 20.69
CA PHE A 326 -3.81 6.26 20.30
C PHE A 326 -3.90 5.28 19.11
N VAL A 327 -2.78 5.03 18.43
CA VAL A 327 -2.66 3.96 17.43
C VAL A 327 -1.32 3.25 17.60
N ALA A 328 -1.31 1.92 17.44
CA ALA A 328 -0.10 1.11 17.48
C ALA A 328 0.10 0.35 16.17
N TYR A 329 1.36 0.15 15.80
CA TYR A 329 1.83 -0.63 14.66
C TYR A 329 2.68 -1.76 15.21
N ALA A 330 2.16 -2.98 15.16
CA ALA A 330 2.70 -4.08 15.96
C ALA A 330 2.73 -5.42 15.21
N GLY A 331 3.66 -6.28 15.60
CA GLY A 331 3.79 -7.61 15.00
C GLY A 331 4.61 -8.58 15.86
N PRO A 332 5.04 -9.71 15.29
CA PRO A 332 5.71 -10.78 16.05
C PRO A 332 7.16 -10.50 16.46
N GLU A 333 7.76 -9.36 16.09
CA GLU A 333 9.17 -9.06 16.40
C GLU A 333 9.36 -7.77 17.22
N GLY A 334 8.42 -6.82 17.09
CA GLY A 334 8.37 -5.56 17.83
C GLY A 334 7.17 -4.70 17.41
N GLY A 335 7.20 -3.43 17.80
CA GLY A 335 6.27 -2.42 17.31
C GLY A 335 6.51 -1.03 17.90
N TYR A 336 5.76 -0.05 17.41
CA TYR A 336 5.71 1.31 17.95
C TYR A 336 4.27 1.83 18.04
N ALA A 337 4.01 2.82 18.90
CA ALA A 337 2.68 3.37 19.12
C ALA A 337 2.68 4.88 19.36
N TYR A 338 1.75 5.58 18.71
CA TYR A 338 1.54 7.02 18.78
C TYR A 338 0.36 7.37 19.69
N LEU A 339 0.63 8.17 20.72
CA LEU A 339 -0.36 8.71 21.67
C LEU A 339 -0.40 10.25 21.54
N PRO A 340 -1.43 10.84 20.90
CA PRO A 340 -1.60 12.30 20.90
C PRO A 340 -2.02 12.82 22.28
N LYS A 341 -1.67 14.07 22.61
CA LYS A 341 -2.21 14.74 23.80
C LYS A 341 -3.75 14.73 23.78
N PRO A 342 -4.44 14.22 24.81
CA PRO A 342 -5.90 14.20 24.84
C PRO A 342 -6.52 15.61 24.89
N ASP A 343 -7.56 15.83 24.09
CA ASP A 343 -8.35 17.07 24.11
C ASP A 343 -9.58 16.91 25.03
N PRO A 344 -9.73 17.73 26.09
CA PRO A 344 -10.89 17.70 26.97
C PRO A 344 -12.24 17.91 26.26
N ASN A 345 -12.27 18.67 25.17
CA ASN A 345 -13.50 18.97 24.40
C ASN A 345 -13.96 17.76 23.57
N LEU A 346 -13.02 16.89 23.17
CA LEU A 346 -13.34 15.66 22.45
C LEU A 346 -13.84 14.54 23.37
N ARG A 347 -13.59 14.58 24.69
CA ARG A 347 -13.91 13.49 25.62
C ARG A 347 -15.41 13.44 25.95
N PRO A 348 -16.15 12.38 25.56
CA PRO A 348 -17.63 12.38 25.65
C PRO A 348 -18.17 12.12 27.07
N SER A 349 -17.39 11.47 27.95
CA SER A 349 -17.71 11.30 29.38
C SER A 349 -16.43 11.07 30.21
N ALA A 350 -16.52 11.12 31.54
CA ALA A 350 -15.37 10.88 32.41
C ALA A 350 -14.87 9.42 32.33
N GLU A 351 -15.78 8.48 32.07
CA GLU A 351 -15.54 7.05 31.98
C GLU A 351 -14.99 6.64 30.60
N ALA A 352 -15.23 7.45 29.57
CA ALA A 352 -14.69 7.23 28.24
C ALA A 352 -13.17 7.43 28.18
N LEU A 353 -12.51 6.56 27.41
CA LEU A 353 -11.09 6.66 27.07
C LEU A 353 -10.79 8.05 26.46
N PRO A 354 -9.78 8.79 26.94
CA PRO A 354 -9.45 10.10 26.36
C PRO A 354 -8.99 9.96 24.90
N ARG A 355 -9.17 11.02 24.11
CA ARG A 355 -8.77 11.07 22.70
C ARG A 355 -8.18 12.42 22.31
N GLY A 356 -7.15 12.41 21.47
CA GLY A 356 -6.47 13.62 21.00
C GLY A 356 -6.95 14.12 19.64
N GLY A 357 -7.71 13.30 18.89
CA GLY A 357 -8.20 13.70 17.58
C GLY A 357 -8.93 12.59 16.82
N VAL A 358 -8.71 12.59 15.51
CA VAL A 358 -9.25 11.64 14.53
C VAL A 358 -8.12 11.12 13.63
N GLN A 359 -8.21 9.88 13.16
CA GLN A 359 -7.25 9.25 12.26
C GLN A 359 -7.92 8.67 11.01
N VAL A 360 -7.10 8.42 9.99
CA VAL A 360 -7.43 7.71 8.76
C VAL A 360 -6.19 6.98 8.32
N SER A 361 -6.27 5.69 7.93
CA SER A 361 -5.18 5.05 7.20
C SER A 361 -5.53 4.80 5.73
N ILE A 362 -4.52 4.81 4.88
CA ILE A 362 -4.53 4.44 3.46
C ILE A 362 -3.18 3.77 3.21
N SER A 363 -3.17 2.56 2.64
CA SER A 363 -1.98 1.87 2.09
C SER A 363 -0.67 2.08 2.87
N GLY A 364 -0.58 1.42 4.03
CA GLY A 364 0.60 1.45 4.91
C GLY A 364 0.81 2.73 5.72
N VAL A 365 0.05 3.81 5.47
CA VAL A 365 0.24 5.12 6.10
C VAL A 365 -1.02 5.58 6.83
N THR A 366 -0.86 6.18 8.02
CA THR A 366 -1.94 6.84 8.78
C THR A 366 -1.75 8.35 8.82
N VAL A 367 -2.80 9.07 8.45
CA VAL A 367 -2.98 10.52 8.67
C VAL A 367 -3.76 10.74 9.97
N SER A 368 -3.32 11.68 10.79
CA SER A 368 -4.07 12.16 11.97
C SER A 368 -4.37 13.66 11.90
N LEU A 369 -5.45 14.10 12.56
CA LEU A 369 -5.77 15.50 12.81
C LEU A 369 -6.13 15.70 14.29
N LEU A 370 -5.39 16.58 14.97
CA LEU A 370 -5.51 16.84 16.41
C LEU A 370 -6.62 17.84 16.72
N GLY A 371 -7.30 17.70 17.86
CA GLY A 371 -8.43 18.53 18.26
C GLY A 371 -9.69 18.36 17.40
N ARG A 372 -9.69 17.40 16.46
CA ARG A 372 -10.79 17.17 15.50
C ARG A 372 -11.49 15.84 15.76
N ASP A 373 -12.80 15.80 15.48
CA ASP A 373 -13.66 14.62 15.52
C ASP A 373 -14.08 14.12 14.13
N SER A 374 -13.65 14.82 13.07
CA SER A 374 -14.05 14.57 11.69
C SER A 374 -13.05 15.21 10.71
N VAL A 375 -12.46 14.38 9.85
CA VAL A 375 -11.61 14.82 8.73
C VAL A 375 -12.44 15.65 7.73
N LEU A 376 -13.59 15.11 7.30
CA LEU A 376 -14.57 15.78 6.44
C LEU A 376 -14.89 17.23 6.86
N GLN A 377 -15.23 17.48 8.13
CA GLN A 377 -15.55 18.83 8.62
C GLN A 377 -14.36 19.80 8.58
N THR A 378 -13.13 19.27 8.56
CA THR A 378 -11.90 20.05 8.58
C THR A 378 -11.48 20.42 7.15
N LEU A 379 -11.54 19.46 6.23
CA LEU A 379 -11.29 19.68 4.80
C LEU A 379 -12.34 20.61 4.16
N LEU A 380 -13.63 20.44 4.48
CA LEU A 380 -14.72 21.25 3.93
C LEU A 380 -14.96 22.59 4.65
N ALA A 381 -13.98 23.09 5.41
CA ALA A 381 -14.11 24.35 6.14
C ALA A 381 -14.00 25.58 5.19
N SER A 382 -15.02 26.43 5.15
CA SER A 382 -15.00 27.70 4.41
C SER A 382 -14.19 28.80 5.13
N GLU A 383 -13.79 29.85 4.41
CA GLU A 383 -12.97 30.96 4.95
C GLU A 383 -13.54 31.60 6.23
N SER A 384 -14.87 31.62 6.39
CA SER A 384 -15.54 32.17 7.56
C SER A 384 -15.70 31.16 8.69
N ARG A 385 -15.73 29.86 8.38
CA ARG A 385 -15.82 28.77 9.35
C ARG A 385 -14.46 28.45 9.96
N ILE A 386 -13.39 28.45 9.16
CA ILE A 386 -12.06 28.05 9.63
C ILE A 386 -11.58 28.91 10.81
N LYS A 387 -11.87 30.22 10.79
CA LYS A 387 -11.46 31.20 11.82
C LYS A 387 -12.17 31.03 13.17
N THR A 388 -13.12 30.10 13.25
CA THR A 388 -13.87 29.76 14.47
C THR A 388 -14.05 28.24 14.58
N LEU A 389 -13.17 27.44 13.99
CA LEU A 389 -13.27 25.98 13.99
C LEU A 389 -12.49 25.42 15.19
N GLU A 390 -13.24 25.02 16.22
CA GLU A 390 -12.70 24.42 17.45
C GLU A 390 -11.75 23.24 17.14
N GLY A 391 -10.60 23.23 17.82
CA GLY A 391 -9.50 22.27 17.59
C GLY A 391 -8.42 22.73 16.60
N LEU A 392 -8.59 23.84 15.87
CA LEU A 392 -7.50 24.43 15.07
C LEU A 392 -6.58 25.31 15.91
N TYR A 393 -5.32 25.39 15.48
CA TYR A 393 -4.36 26.35 16.00
C TYR A 393 -4.61 27.70 15.33
N HIS A 394 -4.99 28.69 16.15
CA HIS A 394 -5.15 30.08 15.75
C HIS A 394 -4.03 30.89 16.40
N LEU A 395 -2.93 31.11 15.68
CA LEU A 395 -1.75 31.80 16.24
C LEU A 395 -1.67 33.21 15.68
N GLU A 396 -1.76 34.22 16.54
CA GLU A 396 -1.47 35.60 16.16
C GLU A 396 0.02 35.77 15.79
N PRO A 397 0.40 36.84 15.08
CA PRO A 397 1.81 37.12 14.77
C PRO A 397 2.71 37.08 16.03
N GLN A 398 3.78 36.29 15.96
CA GLN A 398 4.72 35.95 17.04
C GLN A 398 4.18 35.08 18.18
N GLU A 399 2.94 34.60 18.12
CA GLU A 399 2.42 33.62 19.06
C GLU A 399 3.00 32.22 18.82
N ILE A 400 3.18 31.46 19.90
CA ILE A 400 3.72 30.09 19.88
C ILE A 400 2.60 29.11 20.25
N GLY A 401 2.24 28.24 19.31
CA GLY A 401 1.44 27.04 19.57
C GLY A 401 2.32 25.89 20.04
N ILE A 402 1.75 25.00 20.87
CA ILE A 402 2.41 23.77 21.31
C ILE A 402 1.60 22.57 20.84
N VAL A 403 2.22 21.72 20.01
CA VAL A 403 1.73 20.40 19.64
C VAL A 403 2.49 19.38 20.49
N GLU A 404 1.82 18.33 20.97
CA GLU A 404 2.43 17.34 21.86
C GLU A 404 1.87 15.94 21.62
N HIS A 405 2.77 14.97 21.56
CA HIS A 405 2.44 13.53 21.56
C HIS A 405 3.54 12.74 22.26
N TRP A 406 3.26 11.45 22.48
CA TRP A 406 4.21 10.45 22.93
C TRP A 406 4.35 9.35 21.87
N GLU A 407 5.56 8.82 21.72
CA GLU A 407 5.85 7.66 20.89
C GLU A 407 6.41 6.56 21.82
N PHE A 408 5.77 5.39 21.83
CA PHE A 408 6.17 4.24 22.64
C PHE A 408 6.68 3.11 21.75
N PHE A 409 7.64 2.34 22.26
CA PHE A 409 8.28 1.24 21.52
C PHE A 409 8.16 -0.05 22.33
N GLY A 410 8.06 -1.19 21.64
CA GLY A 410 7.70 -2.46 22.28
C GLY A 410 8.26 -3.70 21.58
N ASP A 411 8.07 -4.84 22.25
CA ASP A 411 8.43 -6.16 21.74
C ASP A 411 7.25 -6.87 21.05
N ASP A 412 7.27 -8.19 20.98
CA ASP A 412 6.26 -9.04 20.35
C ASP A 412 4.86 -9.01 21.02
N LYS A 413 4.70 -8.22 22.09
CA LYS A 413 3.49 -8.06 22.90
C LYS A 413 2.97 -6.63 22.82
N LEU A 414 1.73 -6.46 22.33
CA LEU A 414 1.06 -5.14 22.26
C LEU A 414 1.01 -4.42 23.62
N ASN A 415 0.83 -5.15 24.73
CA ASN A 415 0.78 -4.56 26.07
C ASN A 415 2.09 -3.87 26.51
N SER A 416 3.24 -4.18 25.91
CA SER A 416 4.50 -3.46 26.18
C SER A 416 4.43 -1.97 25.84
N MET A 417 3.55 -1.59 24.89
CA MET A 417 3.22 -0.20 24.54
C MET A 417 1.90 0.26 25.16
N VAL A 418 0.87 -0.60 25.19
CA VAL A 418 -0.48 -0.20 25.63
C VAL A 418 -0.60 -0.03 27.15
N ASP A 419 0.15 -0.79 27.95
CA ASP A 419 0.16 -0.64 29.41
C ASP A 419 0.68 0.75 29.85
N PRO A 420 1.85 1.25 29.39
CA PRO A 420 2.30 2.61 29.72
C PRO A 420 1.44 3.71 29.08
N ILE A 421 0.83 3.48 27.90
CA ILE A 421 -0.17 4.41 27.34
C ILE A 421 -1.35 4.60 28.31
N TYR A 422 -1.86 3.53 28.94
CA TYR A 422 -2.93 3.64 29.93
C TYR A 422 -2.52 4.37 31.22
N ASP A 423 -1.24 4.34 31.61
CA ASP A 423 -0.73 5.19 32.69
C ASP A 423 -0.68 6.67 32.27
N ARG A 424 -0.16 6.99 31.07
CA ARG A 424 -0.10 8.40 30.61
C ARG A 424 -1.47 9.00 30.30
N LEU A 425 -2.46 8.18 29.95
CA LEU A 425 -3.87 8.58 29.84
C LEU A 425 -4.56 8.81 31.20
N GLN A 426 -3.91 8.46 32.32
CA GLN A 426 -4.40 8.66 33.70
C GLN A 426 -5.83 8.15 33.95
N ILE A 427 -6.16 6.98 33.38
CA ILE A 427 -7.48 6.35 33.51
C ILE A 427 -7.56 5.40 34.71
N GLU A 428 -8.79 5.16 35.20
CA GLU A 428 -9.02 4.04 36.10
C GLU A 428 -8.76 2.72 35.36
N ARG A 429 -7.72 2.01 35.79
CA ARG A 429 -7.25 0.74 35.22
C ARG A 429 -7.11 -0.37 36.26
N GLY A 430 -7.10 -1.62 35.79
CA GLY A 430 -6.80 -2.82 36.56
C GLY A 430 -6.04 -3.84 35.69
N THR A 431 -5.93 -5.08 36.16
CA THR A 431 -5.06 -6.09 35.57
C THR A 431 -5.83 -7.37 35.26
N ILE A 432 -5.62 -7.93 34.08
CA ILE A 432 -6.04 -9.31 33.74
C ILE A 432 -4.77 -10.17 33.62
N ALA A 433 -4.78 -11.34 34.24
CA ALA A 433 -3.69 -12.30 34.19
C ALA A 433 -4.21 -13.73 34.25
N GLY A 434 -3.32 -14.72 34.08
CA GLY A 434 -3.67 -16.14 34.24
C GLY A 434 -2.67 -17.05 33.55
N ARG A 435 -3.04 -18.32 33.38
CA ARG A 435 -2.24 -19.31 32.66
C ARG A 435 -2.97 -19.89 31.45
N VAL A 436 -2.28 -20.07 30.34
CA VAL A 436 -2.73 -20.85 29.18
C VAL A 436 -2.08 -22.22 29.19
N THR A 437 -2.90 -23.29 29.08
CA THR A 437 -2.42 -24.67 28.96
C THR A 437 -2.97 -25.37 27.72
N ASP A 438 -2.36 -26.51 27.36
CA ASP A 438 -2.93 -27.48 26.43
C ASP A 438 -4.00 -28.36 27.10
N SER A 439 -4.59 -29.30 26.34
CA SER A 439 -5.60 -30.23 26.84
C SER A 439 -5.11 -31.21 27.91
N THR A 440 -3.78 -31.36 28.06
CA THR A 440 -3.12 -32.23 29.04
C THR A 440 -2.70 -31.48 30.31
N GLY A 441 -2.81 -30.16 30.30
CA GLY A 441 -2.41 -29.27 31.39
C GLY A 441 -0.93 -28.86 31.38
N GLN A 442 -0.20 -29.05 30.26
CA GLN A 442 1.12 -28.43 30.10
C GLN A 442 0.96 -26.95 29.72
N PRO A 443 1.87 -26.07 30.18
CA PRO A 443 1.85 -24.66 29.78
C PRO A 443 2.08 -24.49 28.27
N VAL A 444 1.46 -23.47 27.69
CA VAL A 444 1.68 -23.08 26.29
C VAL A 444 2.29 -21.68 26.25
N ALA A 445 3.52 -21.57 25.76
CA ALA A 445 4.24 -20.33 25.55
C ALA A 445 3.86 -19.66 24.20
N GLY A 446 4.06 -18.34 24.10
CA GLY A 446 3.83 -17.56 22.87
C GLY A 446 2.36 -17.38 22.46
N ALA A 447 1.42 -17.98 23.19
CA ALA A 447 -0.01 -17.90 22.92
C ALA A 447 -0.51 -16.47 23.12
N LEU A 448 -1.18 -15.95 22.11
CA LEU A 448 -1.68 -14.59 22.03
C LEU A 448 -2.98 -14.48 22.83
N VAL A 449 -2.99 -13.69 23.91
CA VAL A 449 -4.13 -13.54 24.82
C VAL A 449 -4.71 -12.14 24.71
N THR A 450 -6.01 -12.06 24.42
CA THR A 450 -6.73 -10.81 24.12
C THR A 450 -7.80 -10.54 25.17
N ALA A 451 -7.89 -9.30 25.65
CA ALA A 451 -9.01 -8.82 26.46
C ALA A 451 -10.01 -8.03 25.58
N ILE A 452 -11.19 -8.62 25.36
CA ILE A 452 -12.28 -8.03 24.56
C ILE A 452 -13.33 -7.46 25.50
N ASP A 453 -13.77 -6.22 25.33
CA ASP A 453 -14.74 -5.57 26.21
C ASP A 453 -16.22 -5.88 25.87
N ALA A 454 -17.14 -5.29 26.65
CA ALA A 454 -18.59 -5.45 26.46
C ALA A 454 -19.18 -4.70 25.23
N GLU A 455 -18.38 -3.92 24.51
CA GLU A 455 -18.72 -3.29 23.23
C GLU A 455 -18.08 -4.02 22.03
N ASP A 456 -17.53 -5.22 22.27
CA ASP A 456 -16.80 -6.07 21.31
C ASP A 456 -15.53 -5.40 20.75
N ARG A 457 -14.80 -4.67 21.63
CA ARG A 457 -13.51 -4.06 21.29
C ARG A 457 -12.35 -4.84 21.93
N GLY A 458 -11.35 -5.21 21.15
CA GLY A 458 -10.05 -5.62 21.67
C GLY A 458 -9.39 -4.41 22.33
N MET A 459 -9.22 -4.44 23.65
CA MET A 459 -8.67 -3.30 24.41
C MET A 459 -7.17 -3.46 24.67
N ASN A 460 -6.69 -4.67 24.94
CA ASN A 460 -5.27 -4.97 25.06
C ASN A 460 -4.99 -6.45 24.73
N GLN A 461 -3.73 -6.75 24.44
CA GLN A 461 -3.27 -8.08 24.04
C GLN A 461 -1.83 -8.33 24.48
N THR A 462 -1.53 -9.55 24.91
CA THR A 462 -0.19 -9.97 25.34
C THR A 462 0.12 -11.41 24.87
N ARG A 463 1.32 -11.92 25.17
CA ARG A 463 1.71 -13.32 24.91
C ARG A 463 2.14 -14.02 26.18
N THR A 464 1.92 -15.32 26.23
CA THR A 464 2.35 -16.14 27.37
C THR A 464 3.86 -16.37 27.42
N ASN A 465 4.41 -16.37 28.63
CA ASN A 465 5.80 -16.72 28.90
C ASN A 465 6.07 -18.24 28.76
N ALA A 466 7.31 -18.68 28.99
CA ALA A 466 7.70 -20.09 28.93
C ALA A 466 6.92 -21.01 29.91
N ASP A 467 6.45 -20.46 31.04
CA ASP A 467 5.59 -21.12 32.00
C ASP A 467 4.10 -21.00 31.65
N GLY A 468 3.73 -20.47 30.49
CA GLY A 468 2.36 -20.31 30.02
C GLY A 468 1.56 -19.20 30.72
N GLU A 469 2.21 -18.38 31.54
CA GLU A 469 1.59 -17.28 32.29
C GLU A 469 1.52 -16.02 31.44
N TYR A 470 0.48 -15.20 31.63
CA TYR A 470 0.33 -13.90 30.98
C TYR A 470 -0.21 -12.84 31.95
N GLU A 471 0.04 -11.57 31.66
CA GLU A 471 -0.46 -10.41 32.40
C GLU A 471 -0.57 -9.18 31.48
N MET A 472 -1.64 -8.39 31.60
CA MET A 472 -1.85 -7.15 30.86
C MET A 472 -2.72 -6.16 31.63
N THR A 473 -2.55 -4.86 31.39
CA THR A 473 -3.40 -3.80 31.95
C THR A 473 -4.65 -3.58 31.10
N VAL A 474 -5.79 -3.32 31.72
CA VAL A 474 -7.02 -2.90 31.03
C VAL A 474 -7.70 -1.74 31.77
N PRO A 475 -8.48 -0.88 31.08
CA PRO A 475 -9.40 0.06 31.72
C PRO A 475 -10.39 -0.66 32.66
N THR A 476 -11.06 0.07 33.55
CA THR A 476 -12.17 -0.53 34.32
C THR A 476 -13.34 -0.91 33.41
N GLY A 477 -13.79 -2.16 33.49
CA GLY A 477 -14.81 -2.66 32.56
C GLY A 477 -15.21 -4.12 32.80
N ALA A 478 -16.06 -4.63 31.92
CA ALA A 478 -16.36 -6.06 31.81
C ALA A 478 -15.70 -6.59 30.53
N TYR A 479 -15.01 -7.72 30.66
CA TYR A 479 -14.15 -8.28 29.63
C TYR A 479 -14.46 -9.76 29.41
N THR A 480 -14.27 -10.23 28.18
CA THR A 480 -14.16 -11.64 27.82
C THR A 480 -12.75 -11.89 27.32
N VAL A 481 -12.07 -12.89 27.89
CA VAL A 481 -10.67 -13.20 27.56
C VAL A 481 -10.63 -14.37 26.58
N ARG A 482 -9.79 -14.28 25.55
CA ARG A 482 -9.58 -15.34 24.55
C ARG A 482 -8.09 -15.54 24.29
N ALA A 483 -7.68 -16.78 24.02
CA ALA A 483 -6.30 -17.11 23.63
C ALA A 483 -6.22 -17.85 22.29
N ARG A 484 -5.14 -17.62 21.54
CA ARG A 484 -4.86 -18.24 20.24
C ARG A 484 -3.38 -18.58 20.06
N LEU A 485 -3.11 -19.64 19.31
CA LEU A 485 -1.77 -19.97 18.80
C LEU A 485 -1.97 -20.90 17.60
N ASP A 486 -1.56 -20.49 16.39
CA ASP A 486 -1.47 -21.31 15.16
C ASP A 486 -2.49 -22.45 15.02
N GLY A 487 -3.71 -22.11 14.57
CA GLY A 487 -4.82 -23.07 14.43
C GLY A 487 -5.52 -23.45 15.74
N ARG A 488 -4.90 -23.23 16.90
CA ARG A 488 -5.49 -23.43 18.23
C ARG A 488 -6.20 -22.17 18.72
N VAL A 489 -7.32 -22.37 19.41
CA VAL A 489 -8.13 -21.33 20.07
C VAL A 489 -8.55 -21.83 21.45
N SER A 490 -8.75 -20.92 22.40
CA SER A 490 -9.24 -21.28 23.74
C SER A 490 -10.59 -21.98 23.66
N ARG A 491 -10.71 -23.11 24.38
CA ARG A 491 -11.90 -23.96 24.42
C ARG A 491 -13.09 -23.30 25.13
N GLU A 492 -12.79 -22.35 26.03
CA GLU A 492 -13.74 -21.44 26.65
C GLU A 492 -13.23 -19.99 26.51
N ALA A 493 -14.11 -19.03 26.80
CA ALA A 493 -13.81 -17.59 26.81
C ALA A 493 -14.40 -16.99 28.10
N PRO A 494 -13.65 -16.99 29.22
CA PRO A 494 -14.16 -16.55 30.51
C PRO A 494 -14.42 -15.04 30.53
N SER A 495 -15.51 -14.65 31.19
CA SER A 495 -15.85 -13.23 31.39
C SER A 495 -15.53 -12.76 32.81
N LEU A 496 -14.89 -11.60 32.91
CA LEU A 496 -14.49 -10.95 34.15
C LEU A 496 -15.10 -9.53 34.26
N SER A 497 -15.08 -8.98 35.47
CA SER A 497 -15.28 -7.54 35.70
C SER A 497 -14.11 -7.00 36.53
N ILE A 498 -13.48 -5.95 36.03
CA ILE A 498 -12.25 -5.35 36.56
C ILE A 498 -12.56 -3.94 37.04
N ALA A 499 -12.47 -3.73 38.36
CA ALA A 499 -12.48 -2.41 39.00
C ALA A 499 -11.06 -1.83 39.11
N HIS A 500 -10.94 -0.56 39.48
CA HIS A 500 -9.64 0.11 39.58
C HIS A 500 -8.71 -0.60 40.60
N THR A 501 -7.46 -0.85 40.22
CA THR A 501 -6.44 -1.62 40.97
C THR A 501 -6.79 -3.10 41.22
N GLN A 502 -7.89 -3.62 40.66
CA GLN A 502 -8.25 -5.03 40.79
C GLN A 502 -7.42 -5.89 39.82
N ARG A 503 -6.87 -7.00 40.33
CA ARG A 503 -6.45 -8.14 39.50
C ARG A 503 -7.64 -9.09 39.29
N GLY A 504 -7.87 -9.51 38.05
CA GLY A 504 -8.74 -10.63 37.72
C GLY A 504 -7.95 -11.75 37.07
N ASP A 505 -8.06 -12.96 37.61
CA ASP A 505 -7.36 -14.14 37.10
C ASP A 505 -8.29 -14.95 36.16
N ALA A 506 -7.81 -15.29 34.97
CA ALA A 506 -8.51 -16.05 33.94
C ALA A 506 -7.59 -17.10 33.29
N ASP A 507 -7.64 -18.33 33.80
CA ASP A 507 -6.96 -19.47 33.19
C ASP A 507 -7.70 -19.93 31.92
N LEU A 508 -6.94 -20.37 30.92
CA LEU A 508 -7.40 -20.72 29.59
C LEU A 508 -6.83 -22.07 29.15
N VAL A 509 -7.63 -22.88 28.46
CA VAL A 509 -7.19 -24.14 27.85
C VAL A 509 -7.35 -24.02 26.35
N LEU A 510 -6.27 -24.18 25.58
CA LEU A 510 -6.35 -24.26 24.12
C LEU A 510 -6.89 -25.62 23.67
N LYS A 511 -7.65 -25.62 22.58
CA LYS A 511 -7.89 -26.83 21.78
C LYS A 511 -6.56 -27.36 21.22
N ASP A 512 -6.51 -28.64 20.91
CA ASP A 512 -5.36 -29.20 20.19
C ASP A 512 -5.54 -29.05 18.68
N PRO A 513 -4.48 -28.68 17.93
CA PRO A 513 -4.59 -28.42 16.50
C PRO A 513 -4.73 -29.74 15.74
N ALA A 514 -5.44 -29.70 14.62
CA ALA A 514 -5.23 -30.65 13.54
C ALA A 514 -3.98 -30.23 12.75
N ARG A 515 -3.20 -31.20 12.26
CA ARG A 515 -1.98 -30.97 11.47
C ARG A 515 -2.06 -31.64 10.11
N ILE A 516 -1.70 -30.90 9.07
CA ILE A 516 -1.41 -31.43 7.74
C ILE A 516 0.09 -31.26 7.49
N GLU A 517 0.82 -32.37 7.39
CA GLU A 517 2.16 -32.37 6.81
C GLU A 517 2.03 -32.51 5.28
N VAL A 518 2.68 -31.64 4.52
CA VAL A 518 2.67 -31.68 3.05
C VAL A 518 4.09 -31.86 2.53
N ASN A 519 4.30 -32.90 1.73
CA ASN A 519 5.55 -33.15 1.01
C ASN A 519 5.29 -32.88 -0.49
N VAL A 520 5.85 -31.80 -1.04
CA VAL A 520 5.73 -31.45 -2.46
C VAL A 520 6.98 -31.91 -3.21
N ARG A 521 6.76 -32.70 -4.27
CA ARG A 521 7.84 -33.34 -5.05
C ARG A 521 7.54 -33.41 -6.53
N THR A 522 8.60 -33.59 -7.32
CA THR A 522 8.51 -33.92 -8.75
C THR A 522 8.25 -35.43 -8.96
N PRO A 523 7.86 -35.86 -10.17
CA PRO A 523 7.84 -37.29 -10.55
C PRO A 523 9.20 -38.00 -10.49
N ALA A 524 10.30 -37.27 -10.26
CA ALA A 524 11.63 -37.83 -9.99
C ALA A 524 11.89 -38.13 -8.50
N ASP A 525 10.91 -37.89 -7.63
CA ASP A 525 11.02 -37.96 -6.15
C ASP A 525 11.96 -36.89 -5.55
N GLU A 526 12.14 -35.78 -6.27
CA GLU A 526 12.92 -34.61 -5.83
C GLU A 526 11.98 -33.55 -5.20
N PRO A 527 12.33 -32.93 -4.07
CA PRO A 527 11.51 -31.88 -3.45
C PRO A 527 11.44 -30.64 -4.36
N THR A 528 10.31 -29.91 -4.34
CA THR A 528 10.13 -28.70 -5.16
C THR A 528 9.30 -27.63 -4.43
N PRO A 529 9.64 -26.32 -4.57
CA PRO A 529 8.80 -25.21 -4.13
C PRO A 529 7.39 -25.24 -4.71
N ALA A 530 6.43 -24.64 -3.98
CA ALA A 530 5.02 -24.58 -4.35
C ALA A 530 4.23 -23.61 -3.45
N ARG A 531 2.96 -23.39 -3.78
CA ARG A 531 1.93 -22.86 -2.87
C ARG A 531 0.94 -23.97 -2.49
N VAL A 532 0.78 -24.22 -1.20
CA VAL A 532 -0.36 -24.97 -0.64
C VAL A 532 -1.49 -23.99 -0.32
N MET A 533 -2.70 -24.29 -0.77
CA MET A 533 -3.92 -23.61 -0.34
C MET A 533 -4.84 -24.59 0.39
N VAL A 534 -5.34 -24.19 1.56
CA VAL A 534 -6.34 -24.93 2.34
C VAL A 534 -7.62 -24.12 2.38
N THR A 535 -8.67 -24.62 1.72
CA THR A 535 -10.02 -24.05 1.71
C THR A 535 -10.98 -24.84 2.59
N CYS A 536 -12.03 -24.17 3.05
CA CYS A 536 -13.05 -24.72 3.92
C CYS A 536 -14.22 -25.23 3.08
N VAL A 537 -14.78 -26.40 3.41
CA VAL A 537 -15.92 -26.97 2.66
C VAL A 537 -17.20 -26.16 2.90
N ASP A 538 -17.40 -25.73 4.14
CA ASP A 538 -18.40 -24.75 4.57
C ASP A 538 -17.68 -23.47 5.08
N THR A 539 -18.27 -22.72 6.02
CA THR A 539 -17.60 -21.59 6.68
C THR A 539 -16.37 -22.05 7.46
N CYS A 540 -15.25 -21.34 7.32
CA CYS A 540 -14.02 -21.66 8.05
C CYS A 540 -14.20 -21.59 9.58
N PRO A 541 -13.88 -22.66 10.31
CA PRO A 541 -14.06 -22.71 11.76
C PRO A 541 -13.06 -21.79 12.47
N ASP A 542 -13.50 -21.17 13.58
CA ASP A 542 -12.66 -20.44 14.53
C ASP A 542 -11.68 -19.42 13.91
N MET A 543 -12.00 -18.78 12.78
CA MET A 543 -11.17 -17.72 12.19
C MET A 543 -10.98 -16.54 13.17
N PRO A 544 -9.85 -15.81 13.11
CA PRO A 544 -9.65 -14.60 13.92
C PRO A 544 -10.48 -13.42 13.43
N THR A 545 -10.77 -12.49 14.33
CA THR A 545 -11.49 -11.24 14.05
C THR A 545 -10.60 -10.02 14.34
N SER A 546 -11.05 -8.82 13.98
CA SER A 546 -10.35 -7.56 14.28
C SER A 546 -10.09 -7.31 15.77
N GLN A 547 -10.83 -7.93 16.69
CA GLN A 547 -10.49 -7.85 18.10
C GLN A 547 -9.16 -8.58 18.43
N GLU A 548 -8.75 -9.55 17.60
CA GLU A 548 -7.69 -10.52 17.89
C GLU A 548 -6.44 -10.38 17.00
N ARG A 549 -6.55 -9.90 15.75
CA ARG A 549 -5.43 -9.48 14.88
C ARG A 549 -5.96 -8.66 13.69
N ASP A 550 -5.06 -8.07 12.90
CA ASP A 550 -5.48 -7.47 11.63
C ASP A 550 -6.01 -8.55 10.66
N VAL A 551 -7.18 -8.26 10.09
CA VAL A 551 -7.89 -9.06 9.08
C VAL A 551 -8.40 -8.17 7.94
N SER A 552 -7.95 -6.91 7.89
CA SER A 552 -8.34 -5.87 6.94
C SER A 552 -7.25 -5.56 5.93
N LEU A 553 -5.98 -5.52 6.35
CA LEU A 553 -4.87 -5.13 5.50
C LEU A 553 -4.52 -6.22 4.47
N ASP A 554 -4.25 -7.45 4.94
CA ASP A 554 -4.03 -8.63 4.09
C ASP A 554 -4.93 -9.79 4.50
N SER A 555 -6.19 -9.74 4.04
CA SER A 555 -7.18 -10.78 4.27
C SER A 555 -6.91 -12.01 3.40
N LEU A 556 -7.02 -13.22 3.98
CA LEU A 556 -7.17 -14.45 3.19
C LEU A 556 -8.42 -14.36 2.29
N PRO A 557 -8.40 -14.90 1.06
CA PRO A 557 -9.59 -14.93 0.20
C PRO A 557 -10.77 -15.68 0.84
N SER A 558 -11.98 -15.42 0.36
CA SER A 558 -13.21 -16.01 0.91
C SER A 558 -13.16 -17.55 0.95
N ASN A 559 -13.55 -18.14 2.09
CA ASN A 559 -13.46 -19.57 2.41
C ASN A 559 -12.04 -20.18 2.37
N VAL A 560 -10.96 -19.38 2.36
CA VAL A 560 -9.58 -19.87 2.54
C VAL A 560 -9.20 -19.83 4.02
N SER A 561 -8.75 -20.98 4.56
CA SER A 561 -8.23 -21.09 5.93
C SER A 561 -6.73 -20.76 5.99
N ARG A 562 -5.96 -21.22 5.01
CA ARG A 562 -4.50 -21.00 4.92
C ARG A 562 -4.04 -20.90 3.48
N ILE A 563 -3.00 -20.09 3.27
CA ILE A 563 -2.11 -20.13 2.12
C ILE A 563 -0.70 -20.27 2.69
N VAL A 564 0.09 -21.21 2.19
CA VAL A 564 1.46 -21.49 2.67
C VAL A 564 2.37 -21.70 1.47
N SER A 565 3.42 -20.87 1.36
CA SER A 565 4.49 -21.08 0.38
C SER A 565 5.54 -22.04 0.92
N VAL A 566 5.90 -23.02 0.11
CA VAL A 566 6.81 -24.15 0.37
C VAL A 566 8.23 -23.78 -0.09
N GLY A 567 9.25 -24.25 0.63
CA GLY A 567 10.65 -23.94 0.30
C GLY A 567 11.25 -24.90 -0.73
N VAL A 568 12.56 -24.76 -0.96
CA VAL A 568 13.37 -25.74 -1.73
C VAL A 568 13.47 -27.12 -1.04
N ASP A 569 13.00 -27.23 0.19
CA ASP A 569 12.85 -28.46 0.96
C ASP A 569 11.59 -29.26 0.59
N GLY A 570 10.65 -28.65 -0.15
CA GLY A 570 9.37 -29.26 -0.51
C GLY A 570 8.44 -29.51 0.69
N GLN A 571 8.67 -28.92 1.86
CA GLN A 571 7.95 -29.28 3.09
C GLN A 571 7.13 -28.14 3.70
N ALA A 572 5.95 -28.47 4.21
CA ALA A 572 5.11 -27.56 4.99
C ALA A 572 4.31 -28.31 6.07
N SER A 573 4.35 -27.80 7.30
CA SER A 573 3.48 -28.23 8.41
C SER A 573 2.40 -27.17 8.62
N ILE A 574 1.12 -27.56 8.56
CA ILE A 574 -0.01 -26.64 8.61
C ILE A 574 -0.92 -26.97 9.79
N GLU A 575 -0.99 -26.06 10.77
CA GLU A 575 -1.86 -26.21 11.95
C GLU A 575 -3.21 -25.50 11.77
N LEU A 576 -4.29 -26.23 12.06
CA LEU A 576 -5.68 -25.89 11.76
C LEU A 576 -6.61 -26.23 12.94
N PRO A 577 -7.76 -25.55 13.09
CA PRO A 577 -8.87 -26.07 13.88
C PRO A 577 -9.44 -27.35 13.23
N ALA A 578 -10.06 -28.22 14.03
CA ALA A 578 -10.80 -29.38 13.52
C ALA A 578 -11.94 -28.97 12.56
N GLY A 579 -12.15 -29.74 11.49
CA GLY A 579 -13.18 -29.48 10.46
C GLY A 579 -12.89 -30.10 9.09
N GLU A 580 -13.81 -29.91 8.14
CA GLU A 580 -13.70 -30.36 6.75
C GLU A 580 -13.05 -29.30 5.85
N TYR A 581 -11.99 -29.67 5.14
CA TYR A 581 -11.19 -28.80 4.27
C TYR A 581 -10.89 -29.45 2.91
N ARG A 582 -10.52 -28.63 1.93
CA ARG A 582 -9.88 -29.07 0.69
C ARG A 582 -8.46 -28.51 0.61
N VAL A 583 -7.51 -29.36 0.21
CA VAL A 583 -6.10 -29.00 0.02
C VAL A 583 -5.76 -29.04 -1.46
N ALA A 584 -5.20 -27.96 -2.00
CA ALA A 584 -4.66 -27.91 -3.34
C ALA A 584 -3.20 -27.44 -3.29
N VAL A 585 -2.35 -27.99 -4.17
CA VAL A 585 -0.95 -27.58 -4.34
C VAL A 585 -0.71 -27.22 -5.79
N THR A 586 0.00 -26.11 -6.01
CA THR A 586 0.32 -25.57 -7.34
C THR A 586 1.71 -24.93 -7.31
N ARG A 587 2.34 -24.79 -8.48
CA ARG A 587 3.51 -23.92 -8.68
C ARG A 587 3.30 -22.97 -9.87
N GLY A 588 2.14 -22.30 -9.88
CA GLY A 588 1.77 -21.33 -10.90
C GLY A 588 1.33 -21.93 -12.24
N MET A 589 1.42 -21.11 -13.29
CA MET A 589 0.76 -21.36 -14.59
C MET A 589 1.49 -22.35 -15.52
N GLU A 590 2.75 -22.67 -15.25
CA GLU A 590 3.56 -23.58 -16.08
C GLU A 590 3.53 -25.05 -15.61
N TRP A 591 2.87 -25.30 -14.46
CA TRP A 591 2.92 -26.55 -13.73
C TRP A 591 1.56 -27.27 -13.67
N SER A 592 1.61 -28.59 -13.52
CA SER A 592 0.45 -29.38 -13.13
C SER A 592 0.01 -29.05 -11.69
N ILE A 593 -1.27 -29.22 -11.38
CA ILE A 593 -1.83 -29.06 -10.04
C ILE A 593 -2.00 -30.41 -9.32
N TRP A 594 -1.92 -30.38 -7.98
CA TRP A 594 -2.25 -31.54 -7.14
C TRP A 594 -3.48 -31.25 -6.26
N PRO A 595 -4.42 -32.22 -6.12
CA PRO A 595 -4.60 -33.38 -7.00
C PRO A 595 -4.90 -32.93 -8.45
N HIS A 596 -4.73 -33.82 -9.43
CA HIS A 596 -4.89 -33.47 -10.86
C HIS A 596 -6.25 -32.84 -11.19
N ASN A 597 -7.33 -33.25 -10.49
CA ASN A 597 -8.68 -32.72 -10.62
C ASN A 597 -8.97 -31.50 -9.73
N ALA A 598 -7.96 -30.83 -9.16
CA ALA A 598 -8.18 -29.71 -8.24
C ALA A 598 -8.83 -28.48 -8.91
N ALA A 599 -8.76 -28.35 -10.25
CA ALA A 599 -9.50 -27.33 -11.00
C ALA A 599 -11.01 -27.62 -11.06
N ASP A 600 -11.43 -28.89 -11.08
CA ASP A 600 -12.84 -29.29 -11.10
C ASP A 600 -13.46 -29.30 -9.69
N ASP A 601 -12.76 -29.92 -8.73
CA ASP A 601 -13.27 -30.20 -7.38
C ASP A 601 -12.77 -29.21 -6.31
N GLY A 602 -11.79 -28.35 -6.62
CA GLY A 602 -11.24 -27.37 -5.69
C GLY A 602 -10.20 -27.90 -4.68
N GLY A 603 -9.74 -29.15 -4.84
CA GLY A 603 -8.68 -29.76 -4.02
C GLY A 603 -9.07 -31.06 -3.31
N TYR A 604 -8.08 -31.76 -2.76
CA TYR A 604 -8.22 -33.03 -2.05
C TYR A 604 -8.97 -32.84 -0.71
N LEU A 605 -10.08 -33.55 -0.52
CA LEU A 605 -10.94 -33.44 0.65
C LEU A 605 -10.35 -34.14 1.88
N VAL A 606 -10.30 -33.45 3.02
CA VAL A 606 -9.90 -33.98 4.33
C VAL A 606 -10.94 -33.59 5.39
N ASP A 607 -11.25 -34.51 6.30
CA ASP A 607 -12.03 -34.28 7.52
C ASP A 607 -11.07 -34.51 8.69
N LEU A 608 -10.89 -33.52 9.56
CA LEU A 608 -9.82 -33.50 10.56
C LEU A 608 -10.36 -33.34 11.99
N ALA A 609 -10.03 -34.30 12.87
CA ALA A 609 -10.37 -34.24 14.28
C ALA A 609 -9.38 -33.41 15.13
N GLU A 610 -9.80 -33.02 16.34
CA GLU A 610 -8.96 -32.29 17.30
C GLU A 610 -7.75 -33.15 17.71
N GLY A 611 -6.52 -32.67 17.43
CA GLY A 611 -5.28 -33.42 17.66
C GLY A 611 -4.92 -34.48 16.60
N GLU A 612 -5.64 -34.53 15.47
CA GLU A 612 -5.30 -35.43 14.35
C GLU A 612 -4.12 -34.90 13.52
N SER A 613 -3.30 -35.80 12.98
CA SER A 613 -2.18 -35.47 12.09
C SER A 613 -2.20 -36.37 10.87
N ILE A 614 -2.25 -35.77 9.68
CA ILE A 614 -2.17 -36.47 8.39
C ILE A 614 -0.93 -36.04 7.62
N ALA A 615 -0.53 -36.84 6.63
CA ALA A 615 0.49 -36.49 5.65
C ALA A 615 -0.10 -36.57 4.24
N LEU A 616 0.26 -35.61 3.39
CA LEU A 616 -0.16 -35.51 1.99
C LEU A 616 1.08 -35.41 1.09
N ASP A 617 1.32 -36.42 0.27
CA ASP A 617 2.39 -36.42 -0.73
C ASP A 617 1.85 -35.84 -2.05
N ALA A 618 2.31 -34.65 -2.40
CA ALA A 618 1.84 -33.84 -3.51
C ALA A 618 2.84 -33.87 -4.67
N GLU A 619 2.56 -34.70 -5.67
CA GLU A 619 3.35 -34.80 -6.91
C GLU A 619 2.90 -33.73 -7.92
N ILE A 620 3.84 -32.88 -8.38
CA ILE A 620 3.64 -31.86 -9.43
C ILE A 620 4.86 -31.75 -10.37
N ALA A 621 4.64 -31.36 -11.63
CA ALA A 621 5.69 -31.18 -12.64
C ALA A 621 5.52 -29.87 -13.43
N ARG A 622 6.63 -29.26 -13.89
CA ARG A 622 6.61 -28.27 -14.98
C ARG A 622 6.19 -29.02 -16.24
N VAL A 623 5.16 -28.54 -16.93
CA VAL A 623 4.61 -29.21 -18.12
C VAL A 623 4.59 -28.30 -19.35
N VAL A 624 4.58 -26.98 -19.17
CA VAL A 624 4.66 -26.00 -20.27
C VAL A 624 6.10 -25.88 -20.76
N ASP A 625 6.32 -25.95 -22.08
CA ASP A 625 7.63 -25.72 -22.69
C ASP A 625 7.88 -24.21 -22.89
N THR A 626 8.54 -23.59 -21.92
CA THR A 626 8.95 -22.18 -21.93
C THR A 626 10.32 -21.92 -22.57
N SER A 627 11.01 -22.94 -23.13
CA SER A 627 12.39 -22.83 -23.66
C SER A 627 12.62 -21.59 -24.54
N GLY A 628 13.75 -20.91 -24.30
CA GLY A 628 14.11 -19.64 -24.93
C GLY A 628 13.41 -18.39 -24.34
N ALA A 629 12.54 -18.55 -23.34
CA ALA A 629 11.87 -17.46 -22.63
C ALA A 629 11.92 -17.63 -21.11
N ILE A 630 12.12 -16.53 -20.41
CA ILE A 630 12.19 -16.50 -18.94
C ILE A 630 11.02 -15.72 -18.35
N SER A 631 10.43 -16.19 -17.25
CA SER A 631 9.27 -15.55 -16.61
C SER A 631 9.69 -14.51 -15.57
N ALA A 632 9.02 -13.36 -15.57
CA ALA A 632 9.38 -12.22 -14.74
C ALA A 632 8.15 -11.41 -14.34
N ASP A 633 8.19 -10.81 -13.15
CA ASP A 633 7.25 -9.78 -12.74
C ASP A 633 7.98 -8.44 -12.65
N PHE A 634 7.47 -7.43 -13.35
CA PHE A 634 8.10 -6.13 -13.53
C PHE A 634 7.64 -5.09 -12.48
N HIS A 635 6.75 -5.47 -11.53
CA HIS A 635 6.27 -4.57 -10.48
C HIS A 635 5.97 -5.33 -9.18
N VAL A 636 6.86 -5.25 -8.19
CA VAL A 636 6.77 -5.99 -6.92
C VAL A 636 7.35 -5.22 -5.72
N HIS A 637 6.51 -5.04 -4.71
CA HIS A 637 6.84 -4.32 -3.47
C HIS A 637 7.15 -5.30 -2.34
N GLY A 638 8.01 -4.87 -1.43
CA GLY A 638 8.26 -5.52 -0.15
C GLY A 638 8.22 -4.51 0.99
N VAL A 639 8.59 -4.98 2.19
CA VAL A 639 8.54 -4.25 3.46
C VAL A 639 9.29 -2.90 3.50
N THR A 640 10.12 -2.63 2.49
CA THR A 640 10.82 -1.36 2.31
C THR A 640 9.96 -0.28 1.63
N SER A 641 8.98 -0.67 0.78
CA SER A 641 7.92 0.22 0.29
C SER A 641 7.01 0.67 1.46
N PRO A 642 6.50 1.91 1.51
CA PRO A 642 5.68 2.41 2.63
C PRO A 642 4.36 1.68 2.87
N ASP A 643 3.85 1.04 1.83
CA ASP A 643 2.51 0.47 1.65
C ASP A 643 2.46 -1.06 1.67
N SER A 644 3.61 -1.73 1.56
CA SER A 644 3.71 -3.19 1.66
C SER A 644 4.25 -3.65 3.01
N ILE A 645 3.64 -4.69 3.56
CA ILE A 645 4.10 -5.37 4.78
C ILE A 645 5.01 -6.58 4.49
N VAL A 646 5.33 -6.84 3.22
CA VAL A 646 5.84 -8.15 2.80
C VAL A 646 7.35 -8.23 2.88
N ARG A 647 7.81 -8.81 3.98
CA ARG A 647 9.23 -9.10 4.23
C ARG A 647 9.85 -9.93 3.11
N LYS A 648 11.09 -9.60 2.76
CA LYS A 648 11.85 -10.18 1.63
C LYS A 648 11.83 -11.70 1.61
N HIS A 649 11.97 -12.33 2.79
CA HIS A 649 11.83 -13.78 2.95
C HIS A 649 10.54 -14.34 2.36
N ASN A 650 9.40 -13.77 2.75
CA ASN A 650 8.08 -14.20 2.29
C ASN A 650 7.87 -13.87 0.81
N ARG A 651 8.38 -12.73 0.32
CA ARG A 651 8.27 -12.34 -1.10
C ARG A 651 9.00 -13.31 -2.01
N VAL A 652 10.27 -13.61 -1.73
CA VAL A 652 11.06 -14.63 -2.45
C VAL A 652 10.37 -15.99 -2.40
N LYS A 653 9.96 -16.44 -1.21
CA LYS A 653 9.33 -17.76 -1.03
C LYS A 653 7.99 -17.87 -1.76
N ASN A 654 7.21 -16.79 -1.82
CA ASN A 654 5.94 -16.74 -2.55
C ASN A 654 6.16 -16.82 -4.07
N PHE A 655 7.01 -15.97 -4.64
CA PHE A 655 7.27 -15.96 -6.09
C PHE A 655 7.92 -17.25 -6.60
N MET A 656 8.87 -17.81 -5.84
CA MET A 656 9.44 -19.13 -6.10
C MET A 656 8.36 -20.24 -6.04
N GLY A 657 7.44 -20.15 -5.09
CA GLY A 657 6.29 -21.04 -4.93
C GLY A 657 5.21 -20.89 -6.01
N GLU A 658 5.19 -19.78 -6.76
CA GLU A 658 4.42 -19.61 -8.00
C GLU A 658 5.23 -19.92 -9.26
N GLY A 659 6.50 -20.32 -9.12
CA GLY A 659 7.39 -20.63 -10.24
C GLY A 659 7.66 -19.43 -11.14
N VAL A 660 7.92 -18.24 -10.57
CA VAL A 660 8.46 -17.09 -11.31
C VAL A 660 9.98 -17.19 -11.32
N ASP A 661 10.61 -17.05 -12.48
CA ASP A 661 12.07 -17.19 -12.63
C ASP A 661 12.82 -15.92 -12.19
N VAL A 662 12.28 -14.72 -12.43
CA VAL A 662 12.91 -13.41 -12.13
C VAL A 662 11.99 -12.51 -11.30
N LEU A 663 12.47 -12.14 -10.11
CA LEU A 663 11.83 -11.19 -9.21
C LEU A 663 12.49 -9.81 -9.31
N ILE A 664 11.80 -8.82 -9.87
CA ILE A 664 12.32 -7.45 -10.01
C ILE A 664 11.89 -6.65 -8.76
N SER A 665 12.82 -5.96 -8.10
CA SER A 665 12.50 -5.10 -6.95
C SER A 665 12.08 -3.70 -7.39
N THR A 666 10.91 -3.25 -6.95
CA THR A 666 10.38 -1.93 -7.31
C THR A 666 9.68 -1.27 -6.12
N ASP A 667 10.32 -1.28 -4.95
CA ASP A 667 9.82 -0.53 -3.78
C ASP A 667 9.73 0.97 -4.13
N HIS A 668 8.68 1.67 -3.66
CA HIS A 668 8.51 3.11 -3.84
C HIS A 668 9.74 3.89 -3.34
N ASP A 669 10.38 4.64 -4.24
CA ASP A 669 11.54 5.50 -4.01
C ASP A 669 12.65 4.84 -3.13
N PHE A 670 12.85 3.52 -3.26
CA PHE A 670 13.85 2.76 -2.51
C PHE A 670 14.54 1.71 -3.40
N ILE A 671 15.85 1.84 -3.64
CA ILE A 671 16.58 0.82 -4.42
C ILE A 671 16.84 -0.41 -3.54
N SER A 672 16.14 -1.49 -3.87
CA SER A 672 16.05 -2.69 -3.05
C SER A 672 16.73 -3.89 -3.71
N ASP A 673 17.13 -4.87 -2.91
CA ASP A 673 17.78 -6.11 -3.37
C ASP A 673 17.15 -7.34 -2.69
N TYR A 674 16.93 -8.40 -3.47
CA TYR A 674 16.43 -9.71 -3.02
C TYR A 674 17.50 -10.83 -3.15
N GLY A 675 18.59 -10.63 -3.88
CA GLY A 675 19.64 -11.63 -4.10
C GLY A 675 20.23 -12.23 -2.81
N PRO A 676 20.53 -11.42 -1.76
CA PRO A 676 20.95 -11.92 -0.45
C PRO A 676 19.92 -12.76 0.30
N GLU A 677 18.63 -12.67 -0.04
CA GLU A 677 17.57 -13.52 0.50
C GLU A 677 17.44 -14.82 -0.31
N ILE A 678 17.46 -14.73 -1.64
CA ILE A 678 17.48 -15.88 -2.56
C ILE A 678 18.66 -16.81 -2.21
N ALA A 679 19.86 -16.25 -2.01
CA ALA A 679 21.04 -16.98 -1.58
C ALA A 679 20.87 -17.63 -0.19
N ARG A 680 20.18 -16.96 0.76
CA ARG A 680 19.95 -17.47 2.12
C ARG A 680 18.96 -18.63 2.16
N GLN A 681 17.95 -18.62 1.28
CA GLN A 681 17.00 -19.72 1.11
C GLN A 681 17.54 -20.88 0.25
N GLY A 682 18.73 -20.75 -0.34
CA GLY A 682 19.27 -21.72 -1.29
C GLY A 682 18.54 -21.72 -2.65
N ALA A 683 17.77 -20.67 -2.94
CA ALA A 683 16.78 -20.60 -4.01
C ALA A 683 17.35 -20.22 -5.39
N GLY A 684 18.66 -20.02 -5.53
CA GLY A 684 19.33 -19.61 -6.79
C GLY A 684 19.33 -20.64 -7.93
N HIS A 685 18.58 -21.73 -7.78
CA HIS A 685 18.24 -22.67 -8.86
C HIS A 685 16.77 -22.61 -9.28
N GLU A 686 15.98 -21.80 -8.59
CA GLU A 686 14.51 -21.76 -8.63
C GLU A 686 13.97 -20.36 -8.92
N ILE A 687 14.74 -19.31 -8.59
CA ILE A 687 14.44 -17.90 -8.82
C ILE A 687 15.73 -17.06 -8.77
N THR A 688 15.76 -15.96 -9.51
CA THR A 688 16.79 -14.90 -9.46
C THR A 688 16.13 -13.52 -9.34
N SER A 689 16.89 -12.43 -9.28
CA SER A 689 16.34 -11.09 -9.09
C SER A 689 17.10 -9.98 -9.82
N VAL A 690 16.38 -8.94 -10.23
CA VAL A 690 16.95 -7.69 -10.75
C VAL A 690 16.71 -6.56 -9.75
N VAL A 691 17.75 -5.79 -9.46
CA VAL A 691 17.69 -4.60 -8.60
C VAL A 691 17.03 -3.44 -9.36
N GLY A 692 16.06 -2.79 -8.74
CA GLY A 692 15.38 -1.61 -9.26
C GLY A 692 14.73 -0.77 -8.15
N ALA A 693 13.89 0.16 -8.59
CA ALA A 693 12.97 0.94 -7.75
C ALA A 693 11.74 1.34 -8.60
N GLU A 694 10.63 1.64 -7.93
CA GLU A 694 9.60 2.51 -8.51
C GLU A 694 9.93 3.96 -8.16
N ILE A 695 9.86 4.87 -9.13
CA ILE A 695 10.02 6.31 -8.93
C ILE A 695 8.61 6.91 -8.80
N THR A 696 8.22 7.29 -7.58
CA THR A 696 6.80 7.43 -7.19
C THR A 696 6.37 8.89 -7.13
N THR A 697 6.13 9.52 -8.29
CA THR A 697 5.65 10.91 -8.33
C THR A 697 4.11 10.98 -8.21
N PRO A 698 3.53 11.78 -7.30
CA PRO A 698 2.07 11.80 -7.06
C PRO A 698 1.29 12.61 -8.10
N HIS A 699 1.96 13.18 -9.12
CA HIS A 699 1.35 14.14 -10.05
C HIS A 699 1.76 13.95 -11.53
N LEU A 700 2.91 13.33 -11.85
CA LEU A 700 3.24 12.86 -13.20
C LEU A 700 2.86 11.38 -13.42
N GLY A 701 2.75 10.60 -12.34
CA GLY A 701 2.63 9.14 -12.38
C GLY A 701 3.90 8.45 -11.88
N HIS A 702 3.95 7.12 -11.97
CA HIS A 702 5.08 6.34 -11.46
C HIS A 702 5.81 5.60 -12.57
N PHE A 703 7.09 5.29 -12.31
CA PHE A 703 7.99 4.73 -13.32
C PHE A 703 8.93 3.68 -12.71
N ASN A 704 8.87 2.42 -13.18
CA ASN A 704 9.88 1.42 -12.79
C ASN A 704 11.14 1.56 -13.64
N ALA A 705 12.29 1.47 -12.96
CA ALA A 705 13.60 1.52 -13.56
C ALA A 705 14.46 0.34 -13.07
N PHE A 706 15.01 -0.45 -13.99
CA PHE A 706 15.88 -1.59 -13.68
C PHE A 706 16.67 -2.07 -14.93
N PRO A 707 17.88 -2.66 -14.78
CA PRO A 707 18.66 -2.74 -13.55
C PRO A 707 19.14 -1.37 -13.05
N LEU A 708 19.20 -1.22 -11.73
CA LEU A 708 19.83 -0.09 -11.03
C LEU A 708 20.98 -0.59 -10.14
N VAL A 709 21.92 0.30 -9.85
CA VAL A 709 23.00 0.08 -8.87
C VAL A 709 22.53 0.56 -7.49
N ARG A 710 22.53 -0.35 -6.51
CA ARG A 710 22.22 -0.02 -5.12
C ARG A 710 23.44 0.54 -4.39
N ASP A 711 23.34 1.76 -3.86
CA ASP A 711 24.28 2.30 -2.87
C ASP A 711 23.88 1.87 -1.45
N PRO A 712 24.70 1.06 -0.73
CA PRO A 712 24.42 0.69 0.65
C PRO A 712 24.67 1.83 1.66
N ALA A 713 25.37 2.91 1.29
CA ALA A 713 25.59 4.06 2.18
C ALA A 713 24.34 4.95 2.27
N HIS A 714 23.68 5.23 1.14
CA HIS A 714 22.43 5.99 1.12
C HIS A 714 21.31 5.33 1.94
N ARG A 715 20.41 6.13 2.53
CA ARG A 715 19.30 5.60 3.34
C ARG A 715 18.24 4.88 2.51
N ARG A 716 17.82 5.48 1.39
CA ARG A 716 16.94 4.88 0.35
C ARG A 716 17.67 4.01 -0.71
N GLY A 717 18.86 3.48 -0.41
CA GLY A 717 19.60 2.62 -1.34
C GLY A 717 20.17 3.27 -2.61
N GLY A 718 20.08 4.60 -2.74
CA GLY A 718 20.50 5.38 -3.93
C GLY A 718 19.35 5.87 -4.81
N ALA A 719 18.10 5.78 -4.35
CA ALA A 719 16.92 6.27 -5.08
C ALA A 719 16.91 7.80 -5.31
N LEU A 720 16.11 8.24 -6.28
CA LEU A 720 16.04 9.61 -6.78
C LEU A 720 15.19 10.53 -5.88
N ASP A 721 15.73 11.68 -5.46
CA ASP A 721 14.92 12.82 -5.02
C ASP A 721 14.36 13.58 -6.23
N TRP A 722 13.19 13.15 -6.70
CA TRP A 722 12.53 13.73 -7.88
C TRP A 722 11.93 15.13 -7.63
N ALA A 723 11.80 15.58 -6.37
CA ALA A 723 11.25 16.89 -5.99
C ALA A 723 12.30 17.95 -5.61
N ARG A 724 13.60 17.63 -5.71
CA ARG A 724 14.69 18.63 -5.74
C ARG A 724 14.73 19.61 -4.55
N GLY A 725 14.31 19.18 -3.36
CA GLY A 725 14.33 20.01 -2.15
C GLY A 725 13.19 21.02 -2.08
N THR A 726 13.40 22.20 -2.67
CA THR A 726 12.44 23.33 -2.67
C THR A 726 12.37 24.04 -4.03
N ASP A 727 12.97 23.45 -5.07
CA ASP A 727 12.85 23.90 -6.45
C ASP A 727 11.60 23.27 -7.11
N TYR A 728 11.47 23.35 -8.44
CA TYR A 728 10.43 22.61 -9.17
C TYR A 728 10.79 21.13 -9.30
N ASP A 729 9.76 20.28 -9.33
CA ASP A 729 9.88 18.82 -9.50
C ASP A 729 10.56 18.45 -10.85
N MET A 730 11.01 17.19 -10.98
CA MET A 730 11.64 16.69 -12.22
C MET A 730 10.60 16.34 -13.28
N THR A 731 10.78 16.84 -14.50
CA THR A 731 10.00 16.36 -15.67
C THR A 731 10.29 14.87 -15.95
N PRO A 732 9.38 14.12 -16.60
CA PRO A 732 9.65 12.71 -16.94
C PRO A 732 10.91 12.52 -17.80
N ALA A 733 11.24 13.48 -18.66
CA ALA A 733 12.48 13.46 -19.43
C ALA A 733 13.74 13.60 -18.56
N GLU A 734 13.67 14.32 -17.44
CA GLU A 734 14.77 14.41 -16.47
C GLU A 734 14.85 13.16 -15.58
N VAL A 735 13.72 12.55 -15.25
CA VAL A 735 13.66 11.26 -14.53
C VAL A 735 14.27 10.14 -15.38
N PHE A 736 13.86 9.99 -16.64
CA PHE A 736 14.42 8.99 -17.55
C PHE A 736 15.92 9.24 -17.83
N LYS A 737 16.33 10.50 -17.95
CA LYS A 737 17.76 10.85 -18.03
C LYS A 737 18.55 10.46 -16.77
N TRP A 738 17.97 10.54 -15.57
CA TRP A 738 18.64 10.07 -14.36
C TRP A 738 18.87 8.56 -14.40
N VAL A 739 17.90 7.78 -14.91
CA VAL A 739 18.06 6.33 -15.08
C VAL A 739 19.26 6.03 -15.99
N ASP A 740 19.32 6.66 -17.17
CA ASP A 740 20.39 6.48 -18.17
C ASP A 740 21.79 6.91 -17.66
N GLU A 741 21.86 7.72 -16.60
CA GLU A 741 23.11 8.15 -15.97
C GLU A 741 23.45 7.36 -14.68
N GLN A 742 22.54 6.48 -14.21
CA GLN A 742 22.56 5.93 -12.84
C GLN A 742 23.71 4.96 -12.56
N ASP A 743 24.05 4.08 -13.52
CA ASP A 743 25.14 3.11 -13.38
C ASP A 743 26.48 3.58 -13.96
N GLY A 744 26.48 4.74 -14.65
CA GLY A 744 27.65 5.35 -15.28
C GLY A 744 28.13 4.70 -16.59
N ASN A 745 27.39 3.76 -17.18
CA ASN A 745 27.74 3.10 -18.44
C ASN A 745 26.60 3.10 -19.47
N PRO A 746 26.56 4.06 -20.43
CA PRO A 746 25.47 4.17 -21.41
C PRO A 746 25.41 3.04 -22.46
N ASP A 747 26.32 2.06 -22.40
CA ASP A 747 26.23 0.81 -23.18
C ASP A 747 25.37 -0.27 -22.46
N ASN A 748 25.02 -0.05 -21.18
CA ASN A 748 24.11 -0.94 -20.43
C ASN A 748 22.65 -0.71 -20.85
N ALA A 749 21.87 -1.78 -20.88
CA ALA A 749 20.45 -1.74 -21.21
C ALA A 749 19.63 -1.65 -19.92
N GLN A 750 18.80 -0.62 -19.82
CA GLN A 750 17.85 -0.43 -18.72
C GLN A 750 16.43 -0.35 -19.27
N VAL A 751 15.49 -0.98 -18.56
CA VAL A 751 14.06 -0.86 -18.81
C VAL A 751 13.56 0.38 -18.09
N LYS A 752 12.92 1.27 -18.84
CA LYS A 752 12.22 2.46 -18.34
C LYS A 752 10.73 2.21 -18.58
N GLN A 753 9.97 1.89 -17.52
CA GLN A 753 8.56 1.50 -17.62
C GLN A 753 7.63 2.62 -17.15
N ILE A 754 6.52 2.86 -17.85
CA ILE A 754 5.37 3.58 -17.27
C ILE A 754 4.43 2.59 -16.59
N ASN A 755 4.27 2.74 -15.28
CA ASN A 755 3.45 1.85 -14.45
C ASN A 755 1.98 2.27 -14.47
N HIS A 756 1.07 1.31 -14.30
CA HIS A 756 -0.39 1.47 -14.19
C HIS A 756 -0.95 2.76 -14.85
N PRO A 757 -0.84 2.92 -16.20
CA PRO A 757 -0.73 4.23 -16.87
C PRO A 757 -1.91 5.20 -16.73
N GLY A 758 -3.00 4.77 -16.07
CA GLY A 758 -4.06 5.63 -15.59
C GLY A 758 -3.66 6.61 -14.48
N SER A 759 -2.48 6.46 -13.85
CA SER A 759 -1.84 7.50 -13.01
C SER A 759 -1.13 8.59 -13.84
N THR A 760 -0.69 8.27 -15.06
CA THR A 760 0.11 9.16 -15.92
C THR A 760 -0.74 9.86 -16.98
N ILE A 761 -1.38 9.08 -17.87
CA ILE A 761 -1.98 9.61 -19.12
C ILE A 761 -3.18 10.54 -18.84
N PRO A 762 -4.14 10.22 -17.94
CA PRO A 762 -5.24 11.12 -17.63
C PRO A 762 -4.82 12.40 -16.87
N PRO A 763 -4.02 12.35 -15.78
CA PRO A 763 -3.56 13.56 -15.08
C PRO A 763 -2.73 14.53 -15.93
N LEU A 764 -1.90 14.00 -16.85
CA LEU A 764 -1.11 14.82 -17.77
C LEU A 764 -1.89 15.27 -19.02
N LYS A 765 -3.13 14.77 -19.18
CA LYS A 765 -3.97 14.96 -20.37
C LYS A 765 -3.19 14.63 -21.65
N ALA A 766 -2.41 13.55 -21.61
CA ALA A 766 -1.50 13.19 -22.68
C ALA A 766 -2.26 12.79 -23.95
N ASP A 767 -1.84 13.33 -25.09
CA ASP A 767 -2.22 12.83 -26.41
C ASP A 767 -1.14 11.85 -26.88
N VAL A 768 -1.32 10.58 -26.53
CA VAL A 768 -0.37 9.50 -26.85
C VAL A 768 -0.24 9.21 -28.34
N LEU A 769 -1.15 9.71 -29.18
CA LEU A 769 -1.00 9.72 -30.65
C LEU A 769 -0.05 10.83 -31.13
N ARG A 770 0.31 11.80 -30.29
CA ARG A 770 1.19 12.93 -30.64
C ARG A 770 2.45 13.04 -29.80
N GLY A 771 2.49 12.40 -28.64
CA GLY A 771 3.59 12.53 -27.68
C GLY A 771 3.62 13.89 -26.96
N ILE A 772 2.45 14.51 -26.75
CA ILE A 772 2.31 15.86 -26.16
C ILE A 772 1.36 15.87 -24.95
N THR A 773 1.49 16.87 -24.08
CA THR A 773 0.61 17.07 -22.91
C THR A 773 -0.19 18.36 -22.96
N LEU A 774 -1.33 18.36 -22.26
CA LEU A 774 -2.23 19.51 -22.11
C LEU A 774 -2.53 19.84 -20.64
N ALA A 775 -1.85 19.20 -19.69
CA ALA A 775 -1.88 19.58 -18.27
C ALA A 775 -0.97 20.79 -18.02
N ASP A 776 -1.40 21.64 -17.09
CA ASP A 776 -0.73 22.88 -16.70
C ASP A 776 0.45 22.56 -15.77
N PRO A 777 1.71 22.92 -16.10
CA PRO A 777 2.86 22.63 -15.24
C PRO A 777 2.74 23.20 -13.82
N GLU A 778 2.09 24.37 -13.65
CA GLU A 778 1.95 25.00 -12.34
C GLU A 778 1.08 24.13 -11.40
N THR A 779 0.03 23.48 -11.92
CA THR A 779 -0.81 22.56 -11.15
C THR A 779 -0.15 21.20 -10.88
N LYS A 780 1.11 21.04 -11.33
CA LYS A 780 1.92 19.83 -11.22
C LYS A 780 3.27 20.11 -10.54
N ARG A 781 3.41 21.22 -9.79
CA ARG A 781 4.65 21.63 -9.10
C ARG A 781 5.89 21.70 -10.03
N LEU A 782 5.66 21.97 -11.32
CA LEU A 782 6.66 22.04 -12.38
C LEU A 782 6.77 23.48 -12.92
N ASP A 783 7.90 23.80 -13.56
CA ASP A 783 8.19 25.16 -14.04
C ASP A 783 7.10 25.64 -15.03
N PRO A 784 6.35 26.73 -14.73
CA PRO A 784 5.26 27.22 -15.58
C PRO A 784 5.74 27.83 -16.92
N SER A 785 7.05 27.91 -17.15
CA SER A 785 7.65 28.26 -18.43
C SER A 785 7.94 27.05 -19.34
N LEU A 786 7.70 25.82 -18.88
CA LEU A 786 7.78 24.61 -19.70
C LEU A 786 6.84 24.70 -20.90
N THR A 787 7.41 24.46 -22.08
CA THR A 787 6.70 24.35 -23.35
C THR A 787 7.38 23.29 -24.19
N GLY A 788 6.58 22.39 -24.77
CA GLY A 788 7.08 21.29 -25.57
C GLY A 788 7.11 21.59 -27.07
N SER A 789 6.95 20.54 -27.89
CA SER A 789 7.20 20.59 -29.34
C SER A 789 6.08 21.24 -30.14
N GLY A 790 6.04 22.57 -30.09
CA GLY A 790 5.02 23.40 -30.73
C GLY A 790 3.93 23.78 -29.74
N GLY A 791 3.47 25.04 -29.78
CA GLY A 791 2.72 25.71 -28.71
C GLY A 791 1.29 25.25 -28.42
N GLN A 792 1.00 23.96 -28.56
CA GLN A 792 -0.10 23.26 -27.88
C GLN A 792 0.42 22.35 -26.76
N ASP A 793 1.69 21.92 -26.83
CA ASP A 793 2.33 20.97 -25.92
C ASP A 793 2.92 21.66 -24.68
N THR A 794 2.61 21.14 -23.48
CA THR A 794 3.16 21.63 -22.21
C THR A 794 4.47 20.95 -21.80
N GLY A 795 4.95 19.94 -22.54
CA GLY A 795 6.27 19.35 -22.33
C GLY A 795 6.39 18.45 -21.08
N LEU A 796 5.27 17.94 -20.57
CA LEU A 796 5.20 17.06 -19.40
C LEU A 796 5.19 15.58 -19.78
N TRP A 797 5.55 15.23 -21.01
CA TRP A 797 5.63 13.85 -21.52
C TRP A 797 6.96 13.63 -22.24
N SER A 798 7.41 12.38 -22.23
CA SER A 798 8.57 11.91 -22.97
C SER A 798 8.25 10.55 -23.56
N ASP A 799 8.68 10.30 -24.81
CA ASP A 799 8.67 8.97 -25.43
C ASP A 799 9.94 8.16 -25.07
N ASP A 800 10.80 8.67 -24.19
CA ASP A 800 12.04 8.01 -23.75
C ASP A 800 11.79 6.92 -22.67
N PHE A 801 10.79 6.07 -22.91
CA PHE A 801 10.48 4.90 -22.09
C PHE A 801 10.32 3.66 -22.98
N SER A 802 10.75 2.51 -22.48
CA SER A 802 10.85 1.26 -23.24
C SER A 802 9.79 0.23 -22.90
N ALA A 803 9.03 0.41 -21.80
CA ALA A 803 7.97 -0.51 -21.39
C ALA A 803 6.73 0.21 -20.83
N ILE A 804 5.57 -0.46 -20.85
CA ILE A 804 4.31 0.07 -20.34
C ILE A 804 3.39 -1.05 -19.82
N GLU A 805 2.83 -0.86 -18.62
CA GLU A 805 1.96 -1.87 -18.00
C GLU A 805 0.60 -1.97 -18.69
N MET A 806 0.44 -3.02 -19.48
CA MET A 806 -0.80 -3.40 -20.14
C MET A 806 -1.77 -4.10 -19.18
N MET A 807 -1.25 -5.03 -18.38
CA MET A 807 -2.03 -5.82 -17.43
C MET A 807 -1.40 -5.75 -16.04
N ASN A 808 -1.84 -4.75 -15.29
CA ASN A 808 -1.65 -4.62 -13.85
C ASN A 808 -2.82 -5.32 -13.13
N GLY A 809 -2.54 -6.38 -12.38
CA GLY A 809 -3.56 -7.23 -11.75
C GLY A 809 -4.49 -7.93 -12.76
N HIS A 810 -5.80 -7.99 -12.47
CA HIS A 810 -6.77 -8.78 -13.27
C HIS A 810 -7.92 -7.96 -13.89
N SER A 811 -7.86 -6.63 -13.85
CA SER A 811 -8.96 -5.79 -14.33
C SER A 811 -8.96 -5.63 -15.85
N MET A 812 -9.76 -6.44 -16.55
CA MET A 812 -9.85 -6.40 -18.02
C MET A 812 -10.28 -5.02 -18.57
N GLY A 813 -11.04 -4.22 -17.82
CA GLY A 813 -11.37 -2.84 -18.20
C GLY A 813 -10.16 -1.89 -18.16
N ARG A 814 -9.21 -2.11 -17.22
CA ARG A 814 -7.91 -1.43 -17.24
C ARG A 814 -7.10 -1.88 -18.46
N VAL A 815 -7.05 -3.19 -18.75
CA VAL A 815 -6.36 -3.75 -19.94
C VAL A 815 -6.85 -3.12 -21.24
N TRP A 816 -8.16 -3.09 -21.50
CA TRP A 816 -8.70 -2.47 -22.73
C TRP A 816 -8.51 -0.95 -22.80
N THR A 817 -8.35 -0.28 -21.64
CA THR A 817 -7.99 1.14 -21.60
C THR A 817 -6.54 1.33 -22.04
N VAL A 818 -5.58 0.60 -21.45
CA VAL A 818 -4.17 0.74 -21.82
C VAL A 818 -3.91 0.24 -23.23
N MET A 819 -4.56 -0.85 -23.67
CA MET A 819 -4.38 -1.39 -25.02
C MET A 819 -4.73 -0.37 -26.12
N ARG A 820 -5.68 0.55 -25.87
CA ARG A 820 -5.96 1.66 -26.79
C ARG A 820 -4.84 2.69 -26.83
N TRP A 821 -4.32 3.08 -25.68
CA TRP A 821 -3.21 4.03 -25.59
C TRP A 821 -1.94 3.46 -26.22
N TRP A 822 -1.59 2.22 -25.88
CA TRP A 822 -0.45 1.48 -26.43
C TRP A 822 -0.56 1.26 -27.94
N LEU A 823 -1.68 0.73 -28.45
CA LEU A 823 -1.86 0.57 -29.89
C LEU A 823 -1.83 1.92 -30.63
N SER A 824 -2.24 3.03 -30.00
CA SER A 824 -2.11 4.37 -30.59
C SER A 824 -0.65 4.85 -30.67
N MET A 825 0.21 4.43 -29.73
CA MET A 825 1.66 4.67 -29.78
C MET A 825 2.33 3.78 -30.84
N VAL A 826 2.06 2.47 -30.83
CA VAL A 826 2.60 1.52 -31.83
C VAL A 826 2.20 1.96 -33.25
N SER A 827 0.94 2.41 -33.43
CA SER A 827 0.44 2.90 -34.72
C SER A 827 1.13 4.16 -35.26
N ARG A 828 1.88 4.91 -34.44
CA ARG A 828 2.68 6.07 -34.88
C ARG A 828 4.19 5.79 -34.93
N GLY A 829 4.62 4.53 -34.80
CA GLY A 829 6.03 4.14 -34.80
C GLY A 829 6.74 4.23 -33.45
N PHE A 830 6.03 4.49 -32.34
CA PHE A 830 6.60 4.42 -31.00
C PHE A 830 6.09 3.18 -30.27
N SER A 831 6.93 2.15 -30.13
CA SER A 831 6.53 0.83 -29.63
C SER A 831 7.20 0.49 -28.29
N PRO A 832 6.77 1.08 -27.15
CA PRO A 832 7.18 0.60 -25.84
C PRO A 832 6.59 -0.79 -25.60
N THR A 833 7.34 -1.68 -24.96
CA THR A 833 6.95 -3.06 -24.69
C THR A 833 5.78 -3.12 -23.71
N ALA A 834 4.66 -3.71 -24.13
CA ALA A 834 3.54 -3.99 -23.25
C ALA A 834 3.89 -5.13 -22.27
N THR A 835 3.75 -4.87 -20.97
CA THR A 835 4.10 -5.79 -19.87
C THR A 835 2.87 -6.17 -19.04
N ALA A 836 2.99 -7.25 -18.28
CA ALA A 836 2.00 -7.72 -17.32
C ALA A 836 2.65 -8.03 -15.96
N VAL A 837 2.04 -7.53 -14.88
CA VAL A 837 2.65 -7.42 -13.54
C VAL A 837 1.63 -7.63 -12.42
N THR A 838 2.07 -8.08 -11.25
CA THR A 838 1.16 -8.19 -10.10
C THR A 838 0.90 -6.90 -9.35
N ASP A 839 1.89 -5.98 -9.28
CA ASP A 839 1.77 -4.77 -8.44
C ASP A 839 1.45 -5.17 -6.97
N THR A 840 2.12 -6.24 -6.52
CA THR A 840 1.76 -6.90 -5.26
C THR A 840 2.34 -6.19 -4.04
N HIS A 841 1.42 -5.81 -3.17
CA HIS A 841 1.69 -5.19 -1.88
C HIS A 841 1.56 -6.17 -0.70
N LYS A 842 1.05 -7.39 -0.94
CA LYS A 842 0.53 -8.31 0.10
C LYS A 842 0.88 -9.77 -0.17
N LEU A 843 0.50 -10.70 0.73
CA LEU A 843 0.76 -12.14 0.60
C LEU A 843 -0.46 -12.99 0.26
N TYR A 844 -1.67 -12.56 0.63
CA TYR A 844 -2.86 -13.42 0.52
C TYR A 844 -4.00 -12.84 -0.32
N SER A 845 -4.24 -11.54 -0.19
CA SER A 845 -5.29 -10.83 -0.94
C SER A 845 -4.82 -10.44 -2.35
N ASP A 846 -3.60 -9.90 -2.46
CA ASP A 846 -2.96 -9.53 -3.73
C ASP A 846 -1.74 -10.43 -3.97
N LEU A 847 -1.99 -11.68 -4.39
CA LEU A 847 -0.95 -12.71 -4.57
C LEU A 847 0.03 -12.38 -5.70
N GLY A 848 1.30 -12.68 -5.47
CA GLY A 848 2.37 -12.51 -6.46
C GLY A 848 2.32 -13.51 -7.61
N GLY A 849 3.10 -13.24 -8.66
CA GLY A 849 3.37 -14.17 -9.76
C GLY A 849 2.23 -14.46 -10.75
N SER A 850 1.05 -13.84 -10.63
CA SER A 850 0.09 -13.75 -11.74
C SER A 850 -0.73 -12.45 -11.70
N PRO A 851 -0.73 -11.64 -12.77
CA PRO A 851 -0.09 -11.91 -14.06
C PRO A 851 1.43 -11.73 -14.02
N ARG A 852 2.10 -12.16 -15.09
CA ARG A 852 3.55 -12.05 -15.29
C ARG A 852 3.89 -11.80 -16.77
N THR A 853 5.11 -11.39 -17.03
CA THR A 853 5.68 -11.21 -18.37
C THR A 853 6.64 -12.36 -18.67
N PHE A 854 6.58 -12.94 -19.87
CA PHE A 854 7.62 -13.84 -20.37
C PHE A 854 8.46 -13.09 -21.40
N VAL A 855 9.78 -13.05 -21.21
CA VAL A 855 10.73 -12.34 -22.07
C VAL A 855 11.58 -13.35 -22.84
N PHE A 856 11.61 -13.22 -24.17
CA PHE A 856 12.32 -14.13 -25.07
C PHE A 856 13.81 -13.75 -25.15
N VAL A 857 14.59 -14.32 -24.23
CA VAL A 857 16.03 -14.09 -24.05
C VAL A 857 16.92 -15.08 -24.80
N GLY A 858 16.36 -16.21 -25.26
CA GLY A 858 17.06 -17.30 -25.93
C GLY A 858 17.63 -18.37 -24.98
N ASP A 859 17.85 -19.56 -25.54
CA ASP A 859 18.16 -20.82 -24.83
C ASP A 859 19.44 -20.77 -23.95
N ASP A 860 20.33 -19.80 -24.19
CA ASP A 860 21.54 -19.58 -23.37
C ASP A 860 21.25 -18.78 -22.08
N HIS A 861 20.02 -18.28 -21.88
CA HIS A 861 19.65 -17.33 -20.81
C HIS A 861 18.27 -17.57 -20.14
N ASP A 862 17.57 -18.65 -20.51
CA ASP A 862 16.15 -18.89 -20.16
C ASP A 862 15.89 -19.50 -18.76
N THR A 863 16.91 -19.59 -17.89
CA THR A 863 16.78 -20.11 -16.51
C THR A 863 17.42 -19.19 -15.47
N PRO A 864 16.99 -19.21 -14.20
CA PRO A 864 17.64 -18.45 -13.11
C PRO A 864 19.16 -18.64 -13.00
N GLN A 865 19.67 -19.80 -13.43
CA GLN A 865 21.09 -20.18 -13.43
C GLN A 865 21.89 -19.61 -14.61
N THR A 866 21.23 -19.29 -15.73
CA THR A 866 21.83 -18.79 -16.99
C THR A 866 21.47 -17.34 -17.31
N PHE A 867 20.54 -16.78 -16.54
CA PHE A 867 20.05 -15.41 -16.63
C PHE A 867 21.17 -14.37 -16.73
N ASP A 868 21.05 -13.51 -17.75
CA ASP A 868 21.87 -12.32 -17.93
C ASP A 868 20.97 -11.08 -17.97
N ALA A 869 21.22 -10.13 -17.06
CA ALA A 869 20.38 -8.94 -16.90
C ALA A 869 20.45 -7.99 -18.11
N GLN A 870 21.58 -7.94 -18.81
CA GLN A 870 21.77 -7.12 -20.01
C GLN A 870 20.97 -7.71 -21.18
N ALA A 871 21.02 -9.03 -21.39
CA ALA A 871 20.23 -9.74 -22.39
C ALA A 871 18.72 -9.61 -22.10
N PHE A 872 18.31 -9.75 -20.83
CA PHE A 872 16.93 -9.58 -20.39
C PHE A 872 16.40 -8.15 -20.61
N ALA A 873 17.15 -7.12 -20.19
CA ALA A 873 16.76 -5.73 -20.40
C ALA A 873 16.76 -5.35 -21.89
N ALA A 874 17.74 -5.83 -22.66
CA ALA A 874 17.77 -5.64 -24.11
C ALA A 874 16.58 -6.30 -24.83
N ALA A 875 16.22 -7.54 -24.47
CA ALA A 875 15.03 -8.21 -25.01
C ALA A 875 13.74 -7.46 -24.62
N SER A 876 13.63 -7.06 -23.35
CA SER A 876 12.52 -6.25 -22.83
C SER A 876 12.37 -4.91 -23.56
N ASN A 877 13.48 -4.24 -23.90
CA ASN A 877 13.47 -2.98 -24.64
C ASN A 877 13.17 -3.14 -26.14
N ASN A 878 13.29 -4.35 -26.70
CA ASN A 878 13.07 -4.63 -28.12
C ASN A 878 11.81 -5.47 -28.36
N ASN A 879 10.74 -5.24 -27.60
CA ASN A 879 9.41 -5.86 -27.76
C ASN A 879 9.37 -7.41 -27.72
N ARG A 880 10.43 -8.08 -27.25
CA ARG A 880 10.53 -9.56 -27.21
C ARG A 880 9.84 -10.16 -25.98
N ALA A 881 8.53 -9.92 -25.83
CA ALA A 881 7.77 -10.39 -24.68
C ALA A 881 6.28 -10.69 -24.94
N ILE A 882 5.70 -11.59 -24.15
CA ILE A 882 4.24 -11.70 -23.95
C ILE A 882 3.88 -11.38 -22.50
N GLY A 883 2.70 -10.80 -22.26
CA GLY A 883 2.14 -10.62 -20.91
C GLY A 883 0.92 -11.52 -20.70
N THR A 884 0.80 -12.15 -19.54
CA THR A 884 -0.19 -13.23 -19.31
C THR A 884 -0.58 -13.41 -17.85
N ASN A 885 -1.83 -13.83 -17.61
CA ASN A 885 -2.26 -14.36 -16.31
C ASN A 885 -2.36 -15.91 -16.27
N GLY A 886 -1.96 -16.59 -17.35
CA GLY A 886 -2.06 -18.04 -17.46
C GLY A 886 -1.43 -18.59 -18.75
N PRO A 887 -2.00 -18.33 -19.94
CA PRO A 887 -1.56 -18.98 -21.17
C PRO A 887 -0.15 -18.58 -21.58
N PHE A 888 0.67 -19.55 -22.00
CA PHE A 888 1.92 -19.30 -22.69
C PHE A 888 1.75 -19.57 -24.19
N PHE A 889 2.38 -18.77 -25.04
CA PHE A 889 2.35 -18.97 -26.49
C PHE A 889 3.53 -18.31 -27.20
N ARG A 890 3.85 -18.82 -28.40
CA ARG A 890 4.87 -18.28 -29.31
C ARG A 890 4.21 -17.75 -30.58
N VAL A 891 4.82 -16.73 -31.17
CA VAL A 891 4.41 -16.09 -32.43
C VAL A 891 5.55 -16.16 -33.43
N GLU A 892 5.28 -16.73 -34.60
CA GLU A 892 6.16 -16.67 -35.77
C GLU A 892 5.32 -16.18 -36.96
N LEU A 893 5.81 -15.18 -37.70
CA LEU A 893 5.25 -14.81 -39.01
C LEU A 893 6.14 -15.40 -40.10
N GLU A 894 5.56 -16.00 -41.14
CA GLU A 894 6.25 -16.58 -42.30
C GLU A 894 5.77 -15.90 -43.60
N ASN A 895 6.69 -15.40 -44.44
CA ASN A 895 6.37 -14.79 -45.73
C ASN A 895 6.28 -15.84 -46.87
N SER A 896 5.79 -15.45 -48.05
CA SER A 896 5.64 -16.36 -49.20
C SER A 896 6.96 -16.94 -49.76
N SER A 897 8.12 -16.46 -49.31
CA SER A 897 9.44 -17.01 -49.65
C SER A 897 9.98 -18.02 -48.63
N GLY A 898 9.39 -18.11 -47.44
CA GLY A 898 9.83 -18.96 -46.33
C GLY A 898 10.83 -18.31 -45.37
N GLU A 899 10.91 -16.97 -45.36
CA GLU A 899 11.60 -16.22 -44.30
C GLU A 899 10.63 -15.99 -43.12
N THR A 900 11.16 -15.98 -41.89
CA THR A 900 10.35 -15.79 -40.68
C THR A 900 10.85 -14.66 -39.77
N ALA A 901 9.95 -14.16 -38.92
CA ALA A 901 10.22 -13.16 -37.88
C ALA A 901 9.38 -13.44 -36.62
N THR A 902 9.90 -13.06 -35.44
CA THR A 902 9.17 -13.16 -34.16
C THR A 902 8.97 -11.79 -33.49
N LEU A 903 8.58 -11.77 -32.21
CA LEU A 903 8.21 -10.57 -31.45
C LEU A 903 9.33 -9.50 -31.50
N GLY A 904 8.95 -8.27 -31.81
CA GLY A 904 9.86 -7.13 -31.99
C GLY A 904 10.65 -7.09 -33.31
N GLU A 905 10.52 -8.10 -34.17
CA GLU A 905 11.23 -8.17 -35.45
C GLU A 905 10.35 -7.69 -36.62
N THR A 906 10.97 -7.43 -37.78
CA THR A 906 10.30 -7.00 -39.00
C THR A 906 10.44 -8.05 -40.11
N LEU A 907 9.32 -8.48 -40.67
CA LEU A 907 9.24 -9.39 -41.81
C LEU A 907 8.98 -8.61 -43.11
N ALA A 908 9.79 -8.82 -44.15
CA ALA A 908 9.49 -8.30 -45.49
C ALA A 908 8.42 -9.15 -46.20
N ALA A 909 7.46 -8.52 -46.86
CA ALA A 909 6.32 -9.18 -47.50
C ALA A 909 5.77 -8.41 -48.72
N ASP A 910 6.59 -8.21 -49.77
CA ASP A 910 6.26 -7.52 -51.03
C ASP A 910 4.93 -7.93 -51.72
N ASP A 911 4.40 -9.13 -51.46
CA ASP A 911 3.13 -9.64 -52.01
C ASP A 911 1.96 -9.61 -51.02
N GLY A 912 2.21 -9.14 -49.79
CA GLY A 912 1.26 -9.02 -48.70
C GLY A 912 0.81 -10.33 -48.06
N GLN A 913 1.32 -11.49 -48.50
CA GLN A 913 0.85 -12.79 -48.02
C GLN A 913 1.74 -13.32 -46.89
N VAL A 914 1.22 -13.23 -45.67
CA VAL A 914 1.91 -13.67 -44.44
C VAL A 914 1.10 -14.78 -43.77
N THR A 915 1.76 -15.81 -43.26
CA THR A 915 1.12 -16.80 -42.37
C THR A 915 1.61 -16.58 -40.95
N ALA A 916 0.70 -16.29 -40.03
CA ALA A 916 0.98 -16.23 -38.59
C ALA A 916 0.82 -17.61 -37.97
N ARG A 917 1.93 -18.18 -37.49
CA ARG A 917 1.99 -19.45 -36.79
C ARG A 917 1.97 -19.20 -35.28
N ILE A 918 0.86 -19.54 -34.65
CA ILE A 918 0.64 -19.32 -33.22
C ILE A 918 0.68 -20.67 -32.51
N THR A 919 1.74 -20.92 -31.75
CA THR A 919 1.90 -22.15 -30.96
C THR A 919 1.56 -21.86 -29.51
N ILE A 920 0.43 -22.40 -29.06
CA ILE A 920 -0.10 -22.27 -27.69
C ILE A 920 0.37 -23.47 -26.87
N ASP A 921 0.79 -23.22 -25.64
CA ASP A 921 1.18 -24.23 -24.65
C ASP A 921 0.55 -23.89 -23.29
N VAL A 922 -0.28 -24.79 -22.76
CA VAL A 922 -0.95 -24.64 -21.46
C VAL A 922 -1.02 -25.97 -20.71
N PRO A 923 -0.92 -26.00 -19.36
CA PRO A 923 -1.06 -27.24 -18.59
C PRO A 923 -2.48 -27.83 -18.72
N GLU A 924 -2.63 -29.15 -18.54
CA GLU A 924 -3.89 -29.87 -18.83
C GLU A 924 -5.16 -29.28 -18.15
N TRP A 925 -5.01 -28.66 -16.98
CA TRP A 925 -6.09 -28.03 -16.21
C TRP A 925 -6.57 -26.67 -16.77
N MET A 926 -5.78 -26.01 -17.62
CA MET A 926 -6.08 -24.67 -18.15
C MET A 926 -6.74 -24.79 -19.52
N GLN A 927 -7.82 -24.02 -19.75
CA GLN A 927 -8.58 -24.10 -21.01
C GLN A 927 -8.61 -22.75 -21.73
N VAL A 928 -8.10 -22.75 -22.96
CA VAL A 928 -8.14 -21.64 -23.91
C VAL A 928 -8.81 -22.08 -25.21
N ASP A 929 -9.50 -21.14 -25.88
CA ASP A 929 -10.43 -21.45 -26.97
C ASP A 929 -10.40 -20.48 -28.15
N THR A 930 -9.77 -19.31 -28.02
CA THR A 930 -9.74 -18.30 -29.09
C THR A 930 -8.38 -17.60 -29.21
N ILE A 931 -7.94 -17.39 -30.45
CA ILE A 931 -6.89 -16.42 -30.82
C ILE A 931 -7.58 -15.21 -31.47
N ASP A 932 -7.41 -14.02 -30.91
CA ASP A 932 -7.82 -12.75 -31.50
C ASP A 932 -6.59 -12.03 -32.10
N VAL A 933 -6.73 -11.49 -33.32
CA VAL A 933 -5.65 -10.80 -34.05
C VAL A 933 -5.97 -9.32 -34.15
N TYR A 934 -5.00 -8.49 -33.77
CA TYR A 934 -5.06 -7.03 -33.79
C TYR A 934 -3.95 -6.49 -34.72
N SER A 935 -4.34 -5.89 -35.84
CA SER A 935 -3.41 -5.30 -36.80
C SER A 935 -4.03 -4.08 -37.48
N ASN A 936 -3.23 -3.02 -37.61
CA ASN A 936 -3.56 -1.73 -38.24
C ASN A 936 -5.01 -1.27 -37.97
N LEU A 937 -5.38 -1.15 -36.70
CA LEU A 937 -6.72 -0.71 -36.32
C LEU A 937 -6.97 0.75 -36.73
N PRO A 938 -8.18 1.09 -37.20
CA PRO A 938 -8.51 2.45 -37.58
C PRO A 938 -8.54 3.36 -36.34
N ALA A 939 -8.21 4.63 -36.55
CA ALA A 939 -8.08 5.61 -35.47
C ALA A 939 -9.34 5.70 -34.57
N ASP A 940 -10.54 5.52 -35.11
CA ASP A 940 -11.80 5.59 -34.35
C ASP A 940 -12.07 4.37 -33.43
N ALA A 941 -11.23 3.33 -33.48
CA ALA A 941 -11.27 2.19 -32.55
C ALA A 941 -10.32 2.34 -31.35
N ILE A 942 -9.17 3.03 -31.53
CA ILE A 942 -8.08 3.09 -30.54
C ILE A 942 -7.71 4.50 -30.06
N VAL A 943 -7.87 5.54 -30.88
CA VAL A 943 -7.46 6.91 -30.51
C VAL A 943 -8.51 7.54 -29.60
N THR A 944 -8.11 7.82 -28.37
CA THR A 944 -8.94 8.52 -27.38
C THR A 944 -8.81 10.04 -27.54
N ALA A 945 -9.62 10.80 -26.79
CA ALA A 945 -9.27 12.20 -26.51
C ALA A 945 -8.01 12.26 -25.61
N PRO A 946 -7.27 13.39 -25.56
CA PRO A 946 -6.12 13.52 -24.67
C PRO A 946 -6.50 13.24 -23.20
N GLY A 947 -5.77 12.35 -22.54
CA GLY A 947 -6.07 11.82 -21.21
C GLY A 947 -7.35 10.98 -21.07
N GLY A 948 -8.09 10.72 -22.15
CA GLY A 948 -9.35 9.99 -22.13
C GLY A 948 -9.17 8.48 -22.05
N SER A 949 -9.98 7.81 -21.22
CA SER A 949 -10.03 6.35 -21.05
C SER A 949 -11.29 5.73 -21.67
N ILE A 950 -11.18 4.54 -22.26
CA ILE A 950 -12.32 3.71 -22.71
C ILE A 950 -12.02 2.25 -22.32
N ASP A 951 -12.90 1.65 -21.52
CA ASP A 951 -12.76 0.32 -20.92
C ASP A 951 -13.54 -0.80 -21.65
N ASP A 952 -14.44 -0.43 -22.59
CA ASP A 952 -15.09 -1.37 -23.52
C ASP A 952 -14.04 -2.23 -24.27
N PRO A 953 -14.26 -3.53 -24.51
CA PRO A 953 -13.34 -4.36 -25.30
C PRO A 953 -13.04 -3.81 -26.70
N ILE A 954 -11.80 -3.96 -27.16
CA ILE A 954 -11.41 -3.61 -28.54
C ILE A 954 -11.82 -4.76 -29.46
N ALA A 955 -12.57 -4.46 -30.53
CA ALA A 955 -12.90 -5.45 -31.55
C ALA A 955 -11.63 -5.84 -32.35
N PRO A 956 -11.28 -7.14 -32.44
CA PRO A 956 -10.10 -7.57 -33.18
C PRO A 956 -10.32 -7.49 -34.70
N THR A 957 -9.21 -7.37 -35.44
CA THR A 957 -9.18 -7.42 -36.91
C THR A 957 -9.67 -8.76 -37.43
N SER A 958 -9.35 -9.87 -36.74
CA SER A 958 -9.98 -11.18 -36.94
C SER A 958 -9.95 -12.03 -35.66
N SER A 959 -10.82 -13.03 -35.56
CA SER A 959 -10.99 -13.90 -34.38
C SER A 959 -11.09 -15.35 -34.82
N HIS A 960 -10.24 -16.21 -34.27
CA HIS A 960 -10.01 -17.59 -34.69
C HIS A 960 -10.26 -18.54 -33.52
N PRO A 961 -11.49 -19.07 -33.37
CA PRO A 961 -11.80 -20.06 -32.36
C PRO A 961 -11.18 -21.41 -32.75
N PHE A 962 -10.61 -22.11 -31.77
CA PHE A 962 -10.01 -23.42 -31.92
C PHE A 962 -10.49 -24.37 -30.82
N THR A 963 -10.14 -25.65 -30.96
CA THR A 963 -10.34 -26.67 -29.92
C THR A 963 -9.13 -27.58 -29.88
N PHE A 964 -8.65 -27.95 -28.70
CA PHE A 964 -7.68 -29.03 -28.56
C PHE A 964 -8.29 -30.37 -28.99
N GLU A 965 -7.51 -31.17 -29.70
CA GLU A 965 -7.81 -32.57 -30.02
C GLU A 965 -6.99 -33.50 -29.13
N GLN A 966 -7.35 -34.78 -29.02
CA GLN A 966 -6.63 -35.72 -28.15
C GLN A 966 -5.15 -35.96 -28.57
N SER A 967 -4.80 -35.60 -29.80
CA SER A 967 -3.42 -35.53 -30.33
C SER A 967 -2.58 -34.38 -29.78
N ASP A 968 -3.25 -33.36 -29.24
CA ASP A 968 -2.66 -32.10 -28.78
C ASP A 968 -2.29 -32.20 -27.28
N LEU A 969 -2.76 -33.26 -26.60
CA LEU A 969 -2.33 -33.61 -25.24
C LEU A 969 -1.03 -34.39 -25.31
N VAL A 970 0.03 -33.84 -24.71
CA VAL A 970 1.36 -34.46 -24.66
C VAL A 970 1.69 -34.81 -23.21
N GLU A 971 2.07 -36.08 -22.98
CA GLU A 971 2.62 -36.56 -21.70
C GLU A 971 4.07 -36.09 -21.57
N VAL A 972 4.35 -35.30 -20.53
CA VAL A 972 5.67 -34.70 -20.27
C VAL A 972 6.42 -35.50 -19.20
N ALA A 973 5.72 -35.93 -18.15
CA ALA A 973 6.26 -36.73 -17.05
C ALA A 973 5.24 -37.74 -16.51
N SER A 974 5.72 -38.77 -15.82
CA SER A 974 4.91 -39.88 -15.31
C SER A 974 5.48 -40.35 -13.96
N GLY A 975 4.68 -40.30 -12.91
CA GLY A 975 5.01 -40.70 -11.53
C GLY A 975 3.90 -41.56 -10.91
N ASP A 976 3.33 -41.10 -9.79
CA ASP A 976 2.03 -41.57 -9.30
C ASP A 976 0.90 -41.22 -10.29
N HIS A 977 1.05 -40.11 -11.03
CA HIS A 977 0.13 -39.66 -12.08
C HIS A 977 0.88 -39.35 -13.39
N THR A 978 0.13 -39.30 -14.50
CA THR A 978 0.63 -38.72 -15.76
C THR A 978 0.47 -37.20 -15.70
N HIS A 979 1.52 -36.47 -16.05
CA HIS A 979 1.53 -35.01 -16.10
C HIS A 979 1.62 -34.55 -17.55
N SER A 980 0.60 -33.80 -18.00
CA SER A 980 0.41 -33.43 -19.40
C SER A 980 0.23 -31.93 -19.60
N HIS A 981 0.48 -31.49 -20.82
CA HIS A 981 0.10 -30.17 -21.33
C HIS A 981 -0.66 -30.29 -22.65
N TRP A 982 -1.45 -29.27 -22.96
CA TRP A 982 -2.08 -29.05 -24.25
C TRP A 982 -1.18 -28.15 -25.10
N THR A 983 -0.63 -28.69 -26.18
CA THR A 983 0.17 -27.94 -27.16
C THR A 983 -0.51 -27.95 -28.53
N LYS A 984 -0.76 -26.75 -29.10
CA LYS A 984 -1.42 -26.63 -30.40
C LYS A 984 -0.86 -25.46 -31.21
N THR A 985 -0.44 -25.75 -32.44
CA THR A 985 -0.11 -24.74 -33.44
C THR A 985 -1.33 -24.44 -34.31
N VAL A 986 -1.60 -23.15 -34.52
CA VAL A 986 -2.66 -22.65 -35.41
C VAL A 986 -2.02 -21.72 -36.44
N ASP A 987 -2.05 -22.11 -37.71
CA ASP A 987 -1.63 -21.26 -38.84
C ASP A 987 -2.81 -20.34 -39.25
N ILE A 988 -2.60 -19.03 -39.21
CA ILE A 988 -3.57 -17.98 -39.53
C ILE A 988 -3.06 -17.19 -40.75
N PRO A 989 -3.74 -17.24 -41.92
CA PRO A 989 -3.35 -16.43 -43.07
C PRO A 989 -3.74 -14.96 -42.87
N LEU A 990 -2.81 -14.06 -43.18
CA LEU A 990 -2.95 -12.60 -43.11
C LEU A 990 -2.75 -11.99 -44.51
N ASP A 991 -3.52 -10.95 -44.82
CA ASP A 991 -3.49 -10.21 -46.09
C ASP A 991 -3.11 -8.75 -45.79
N ILE A 992 -1.81 -8.45 -45.88
CA ILE A 992 -1.19 -7.21 -45.42
C ILE A 992 -0.88 -6.33 -46.65
N SER A 993 -1.59 -5.22 -46.82
CA SER A 993 -1.50 -4.39 -48.04
C SER A 993 -0.76 -3.04 -47.88
N ALA A 994 -0.18 -2.82 -46.70
CA ALA A 994 0.71 -1.73 -46.32
C ALA A 994 1.37 -2.11 -44.98
N ASP A 995 2.46 -1.43 -44.62
CA ASP A 995 3.22 -1.66 -43.38
C ASP A 995 2.33 -1.86 -42.16
N ALA A 996 2.56 -2.95 -41.43
CA ALA A 996 1.67 -3.37 -40.36
C ALA A 996 2.38 -3.81 -39.08
N TYR A 997 1.82 -3.42 -37.94
CA TYR A 997 2.04 -4.16 -36.70
C TYR A 997 1.02 -5.31 -36.63
N VAL A 998 1.41 -6.43 -36.03
CA VAL A 998 0.51 -7.58 -35.78
C VAL A 998 0.68 -8.04 -34.34
N VAL A 999 -0.44 -8.01 -33.59
CA VAL A 999 -0.53 -8.38 -32.17
C VAL A 999 -1.57 -9.48 -32.00
N PHE A 1000 -1.29 -10.43 -31.11
CA PHE A 1000 -2.14 -11.59 -30.85
C PHE A 1000 -2.60 -11.60 -29.39
N VAL A 1001 -3.84 -12.04 -29.16
CA VAL A 1001 -4.41 -12.30 -27.83
C VAL A 1001 -4.91 -13.73 -27.78
N VAL A 1002 -4.42 -14.53 -26.84
CA VAL A 1002 -4.89 -15.89 -26.55
C VAL A 1002 -5.76 -15.83 -25.30
N ARG A 1003 -6.99 -16.36 -25.38
CA ARG A 1003 -7.92 -16.34 -24.24
C ARG A 1003 -8.79 -17.59 -24.15
N GLY A 1004 -9.33 -17.81 -22.95
CA GLY A 1004 -10.31 -18.85 -22.66
C GLY A 1004 -11.52 -18.35 -21.89
N SER A 1005 -12.42 -19.28 -21.58
CA SER A 1005 -13.75 -19.00 -21.01
C SER A 1005 -14.03 -19.65 -19.64
N ASN A 1006 -13.07 -20.40 -19.08
CA ASN A 1006 -13.16 -21.08 -17.78
C ASN A 1006 -12.21 -20.45 -16.74
N HIS A 1007 -12.49 -20.68 -15.45
CA HIS A 1007 -11.78 -20.02 -14.35
C HIS A 1007 -10.39 -20.59 -14.07
N MET A 1008 -9.48 -19.73 -13.58
CA MET A 1008 -8.12 -20.12 -13.19
C MET A 1008 -8.00 -20.76 -11.80
N TYR A 1009 -9.09 -20.85 -11.03
CA TYR A 1009 -9.12 -21.46 -9.69
C TYR A 1009 -8.74 -22.96 -9.74
N PRO A 1010 -7.91 -23.49 -8.81
CA PRO A 1010 -7.37 -22.86 -7.58
C PRO A 1010 -6.00 -22.16 -7.72
N VAL A 1011 -5.40 -22.15 -8.92
CA VAL A 1011 -4.12 -21.44 -9.17
C VAL A 1011 -4.34 -19.91 -9.11
N ILE A 1012 -5.46 -19.49 -9.67
CA ILE A 1012 -6.28 -18.30 -9.48
C ILE A 1012 -7.20 -18.29 -8.24
N PRO A 1013 -6.82 -18.05 -6.96
CA PRO A 1013 -7.77 -18.08 -5.83
C PRO A 1013 -8.72 -16.85 -5.77
N SER A 1014 -9.11 -16.33 -6.92
CA SER A 1014 -10.08 -15.26 -7.12
C SER A 1014 -11.10 -15.68 -8.18
N THR A 1015 -12.38 -15.49 -7.89
CA THR A 1015 -13.47 -15.97 -8.76
C THR A 1015 -13.70 -15.06 -9.96
N GLY A 1016 -13.79 -15.64 -11.16
CA GLY A 1016 -14.06 -14.91 -12.40
C GLY A 1016 -12.81 -14.46 -13.18
N VAL A 1017 -11.60 -14.76 -12.66
CA VAL A 1017 -10.36 -14.62 -13.43
C VAL A 1017 -10.30 -15.73 -14.48
N MET A 1018 -10.24 -15.34 -15.76
CA MET A 1018 -10.15 -16.23 -16.93
C MET A 1018 -8.76 -16.13 -17.55
N PRO A 1019 -8.25 -17.19 -18.22
CA PRO A 1019 -6.96 -17.15 -18.90
C PRO A 1019 -6.96 -16.14 -20.06
N PHE A 1020 -5.99 -15.23 -20.03
CA PHE A 1020 -5.75 -14.18 -21.02
C PHE A 1020 -4.24 -13.92 -21.14
N ALA A 1021 -3.74 -13.93 -22.36
CA ALA A 1021 -2.37 -13.58 -22.71
C ALA A 1021 -2.36 -12.69 -23.96
N PHE A 1022 -1.43 -11.75 -24.05
CA PHE A 1022 -1.25 -10.87 -25.21
C PHE A 1022 0.22 -10.84 -25.65
N SER A 1023 0.46 -10.64 -26.94
CA SER A 1023 1.80 -10.43 -27.47
C SER A 1023 2.14 -8.96 -27.62
N ASN A 1024 3.44 -8.65 -27.60
CA ASN A 1024 3.96 -7.47 -28.26
C ASN A 1024 3.87 -7.61 -29.80
N PRO A 1025 4.10 -6.55 -30.59
CA PRO A 1025 3.98 -6.65 -32.05
C PRO A 1025 5.07 -7.50 -32.69
N VAL A 1026 4.71 -8.17 -33.79
CA VAL A 1026 5.64 -8.42 -34.91
C VAL A 1026 5.33 -7.37 -35.98
N PHE A 1027 6.36 -6.86 -36.65
CA PHE A 1027 6.21 -5.87 -37.72
C PHE A 1027 6.28 -6.52 -39.10
N VAL A 1028 5.56 -5.97 -40.06
CA VAL A 1028 5.58 -6.37 -41.47
C VAL A 1028 5.86 -5.14 -42.32
N ASP A 1029 6.97 -5.20 -43.06
CA ASP A 1029 7.31 -4.31 -44.17
C ASP A 1029 6.62 -4.85 -45.43
N ALA A 1030 5.73 -4.06 -46.02
CA ALA A 1030 4.93 -4.47 -47.18
C ALA A 1030 5.21 -3.65 -48.45
N ASP A 1031 6.13 -2.68 -48.41
CA ASP A 1031 6.54 -1.90 -49.60
C ASP A 1031 8.04 -1.97 -49.94
N GLY A 1032 8.83 -2.66 -49.11
CA GLY A 1032 10.21 -3.06 -49.35
C GLY A 1032 11.26 -2.06 -48.86
N ASN A 1033 10.90 -1.14 -47.96
CA ASN A 1033 11.79 -0.09 -47.44
C ASN A 1033 12.17 -0.25 -45.96
N GLY A 1034 11.71 -1.34 -45.31
CA GLY A 1034 11.65 -1.48 -43.85
C GLY A 1034 10.33 -0.92 -43.31
N TYR A 1035 10.02 -1.21 -42.03
CA TYR A 1035 8.83 -0.66 -41.36
C TYR A 1035 9.03 0.84 -41.07
N ASP A 1036 8.80 1.69 -42.08
CA ASP A 1036 8.99 3.14 -42.02
C ASP A 1036 7.72 3.97 -42.28
N ASN A 1037 6.59 3.32 -42.65
CA ASN A 1037 5.29 3.97 -42.86
C ASN A 1037 4.18 3.52 -41.85
N PRO A 1038 4.34 3.68 -40.52
CA PRO A 1038 3.35 3.22 -39.55
C PRO A 1038 1.95 3.86 -39.72
N PRO A 1039 0.86 3.12 -39.46
CA PRO A 1039 -0.47 3.37 -40.04
C PRO A 1039 -1.15 4.68 -39.63
N LEU A 1040 -0.76 5.29 -38.51
CA LEU A 1040 -1.26 6.57 -38.01
C LEU A 1040 -0.17 7.67 -37.92
N GLU A 1041 1.03 7.45 -38.47
CA GLU A 1041 2.16 8.40 -38.42
C GLU A 1041 1.79 9.74 -39.07
N ALA A 1042 1.23 9.70 -40.28
CA ALA A 1042 0.69 10.89 -40.95
C ALA A 1042 -0.49 11.56 -40.21
N LEU A 1043 -1.18 10.86 -39.28
CA LEU A 1043 -2.21 11.45 -38.43
C LEU A 1043 -1.61 12.07 -37.15
N ALA A 1044 -0.58 11.46 -36.57
CA ALA A 1044 0.20 12.01 -35.46
C ALA A 1044 0.79 13.39 -35.82
N GLN A 1045 1.30 13.54 -37.05
CA GLN A 1045 1.81 14.82 -37.57
C GLN A 1045 0.72 15.91 -37.76
N THR A 1046 -0.58 15.62 -37.61
CA THR A 1046 -1.63 16.66 -37.74
C THR A 1046 -1.81 17.45 -36.44
N PRO A 1047 -1.90 18.80 -36.47
CA PRO A 1047 -2.17 19.60 -35.27
C PRO A 1047 -3.47 19.22 -34.56
N LEU A 1048 -3.53 19.41 -33.23
CA LEU A 1048 -4.72 19.05 -32.46
C LEU A 1048 -5.88 20.01 -32.75
N GLU A 1049 -7.01 19.46 -33.21
CA GLU A 1049 -8.22 20.20 -33.57
C GLU A 1049 -8.75 21.04 -32.38
N PRO A 1050 -9.10 22.34 -32.56
CA PRO A 1050 -9.53 23.21 -31.45
C PRO A 1050 -10.77 22.74 -30.67
N MET A 1051 -11.59 21.85 -31.23
CA MET A 1051 -12.72 21.24 -30.51
C MET A 1051 -12.29 20.11 -29.56
N MET A 1052 -11.10 19.54 -29.71
CA MET A 1052 -10.53 18.54 -28.78
C MET A 1052 -9.94 19.23 -27.55
N LEU A 1053 -9.28 20.38 -27.71
CA LEU A 1053 -8.82 21.24 -26.61
C LEU A 1053 -9.95 21.60 -25.63
N GLN A 1054 -11.18 21.84 -26.13
CA GLN A 1054 -12.34 22.13 -25.27
C GLN A 1054 -12.99 20.90 -24.61
N LYS A 1055 -12.59 19.68 -24.95
CA LYS A 1055 -13.15 18.44 -24.38
C LYS A 1055 -12.31 17.83 -23.25
N ALA A 1056 -11.06 18.26 -23.07
CA ALA A 1056 -10.10 17.69 -22.12
C ALA A 1056 -10.09 18.38 -20.74
N ALA A 1057 -11.09 19.21 -20.44
CA ALA A 1057 -11.30 19.80 -19.12
C ALA A 1057 -12.62 19.28 -18.52
N PRO A 1058 -12.63 18.77 -17.28
CA PRO A 1058 -13.85 18.74 -16.49
C PRO A 1058 -14.44 20.17 -16.41
N ALA A 1059 -15.76 20.29 -16.32
CA ALA A 1059 -16.35 21.60 -16.04
C ALA A 1059 -15.81 22.11 -14.68
N PRO A 1060 -15.45 23.40 -14.55
CA PRO A 1060 -15.06 23.97 -13.26
C PRO A 1060 -16.14 23.72 -12.21
N PHE A 1061 -15.73 23.59 -10.95
CA PHE A 1061 -16.66 23.21 -9.89
C PHE A 1061 -17.65 24.35 -9.51
N GLU A 1062 -18.79 24.41 -10.23
CA GLU A 1062 -19.88 25.37 -10.01
C GLU A 1062 -20.83 24.93 -8.87
N GLY A 1063 -20.29 24.64 -7.67
CA GLY A 1063 -21.05 24.11 -6.54
C GLY A 1063 -20.55 24.49 -5.15
N GLN A 1064 -21.12 23.83 -4.13
CA GLN A 1064 -20.51 23.65 -2.81
C GLN A 1064 -20.20 22.16 -2.67
N LEU A 1065 -18.95 21.82 -2.31
CA LEU A 1065 -18.47 20.44 -2.27
C LEU A 1065 -19.26 19.62 -1.25
N THR A 1066 -19.98 18.59 -1.71
CA THR A 1066 -20.72 17.70 -0.81
C THR A 1066 -19.83 16.59 -0.23
N PRO A 1067 -20.25 15.94 0.87
CA PRO A 1067 -19.55 14.76 1.38
C PRO A 1067 -19.45 13.65 0.33
N GLU A 1068 -20.50 13.38 -0.42
CA GLU A 1068 -20.53 12.34 -1.45
C GLU A 1068 -19.57 12.64 -2.61
N GLU A 1069 -19.44 13.92 -2.99
CA GLU A 1069 -18.46 14.38 -3.98
C GLU A 1069 -17.02 14.28 -3.45
N LEU A 1070 -16.76 14.62 -2.18
CA LEU A 1070 -15.45 14.42 -1.56
C LEU A 1070 -15.11 12.92 -1.40
N GLY A 1071 -16.10 12.07 -1.11
CA GLY A 1071 -15.95 10.61 -1.02
C GLY A 1071 -15.56 10.02 -2.36
N GLY A 1072 -16.33 10.31 -3.41
CA GLY A 1072 -16.02 9.88 -4.78
C GLY A 1072 -14.77 10.55 -5.37
N PHE A 1073 -14.32 11.69 -4.82
CA PHE A 1073 -12.97 12.20 -5.04
C PHE A 1073 -11.94 11.25 -4.44
N ILE A 1074 -11.95 11.04 -3.12
CA ILE A 1074 -10.92 10.26 -2.42
C ILE A 1074 -10.85 8.81 -2.92
N GLU A 1075 -11.98 8.12 -3.11
CA GLU A 1075 -12.05 6.75 -3.64
C GLU A 1075 -11.39 6.59 -5.01
N LYS A 1076 -11.40 7.64 -5.85
CA LYS A 1076 -10.76 7.63 -7.18
C LYS A 1076 -9.23 7.63 -7.10
N TYR A 1077 -8.65 8.06 -5.98
CA TYR A 1077 -7.20 8.09 -5.75
C TYR A 1077 -6.75 6.96 -4.80
N GLY A 1078 -7.49 6.67 -3.73
CA GLY A 1078 -7.25 5.51 -2.82
C GLY A 1078 -7.58 4.12 -3.41
N HIS A 1079 -7.61 4.03 -4.75
CA HIS A 1079 -7.68 2.82 -5.57
C HIS A 1079 -6.58 2.81 -6.67
N LYS A 1080 -5.59 3.68 -6.49
CA LYS A 1080 -4.35 3.84 -7.30
C LYS A 1080 -3.09 3.96 -6.44
N HIS A 1081 -3.28 4.21 -5.14
CA HIS A 1081 -2.34 4.08 -4.04
C HIS A 1081 -3.18 3.42 -2.93
#